data_AF-A0A2V3HZG0-F1
#
_entry.id   AF-A0A2V3HZG0-F1
#
_cell.length_a   1.000
_cell.length_b   1.000
_cell.length_c   1.000
_cell.angle_alpha   90.00
_cell.angle_beta   90.00
_cell.angle_gamma   90.00
#
_symmetry.space_group_name_H-M   'P 1'
#
loop_
_entity.id
_entity.type
_entity.pdbx_description
1 polymer ?
#
loop_
_entity_poly.entity_id
_entity_poly.type
_entity_poly.pdbx_seq_one_letter_code
_entity_poly.pdbx_strand_id
1 'polypeptide(L)'
;MGPHRAVRAAPFVLLLMLAAGLLPLTPLSGSADAQVTCCDAHTYDFVLIGEGDDGRLSPFAADLGQEQEAWVNQSTPQRTEIAKWLVSGMVAGDYPEKDWRFELSYEVENAAGMQVNATVEVRIGDRTYEAGTWTNPTYSPGTGTIEIDVPVDAGRIHSTGDVVIVTFSVETLIFNAPGDDAGVRFVWGTEENRGFLSVELPLFEMDWQPPMIQGHVVHFPVVLRSGFGQQMWDKALVEFRVDGVAVSTVIATTHPDGVQAILTWQAPASAEDGVYTVNLSLRIDPAQTIPFDGGIQMALTFGDNGGAVIGMFPPAEPLRSGGSDLSVNINAEVDSGDRLRRMVSIEFSGPMAQWVRWGLDNIGNDSLDSISIWRDVSPTSSTEAVRNNQQIDDVEIQALESHLFGRASSLSDFLFDGLMLEPERLLGVRPVEAAASPSVRINLHGERGFSSTRVTITIDLLENIHINEKMVLFDTFVRVQPSATPFWTVVVIEAHLRTSAMVGCAAVDGMGVDYTHNRVLVTERIEVARQTLTSDGELGDFSVVFVFGSVVHSPLLSFIESLALLGVVMLFAWLITRGKSRTGIWLSLPALLAVWLVAYILALPLPFLLGAVGAAGLLLLVIAFVTPRTLDEESLLDALDAFATIIPGRGGRKRRLPVIPVVICPACSMRNPVASEERPLRMPCGGCGARLRID
;
A
#
# COMPACT_ATOMS: atom_id res chain seq x y z
N MET A 1 -101.79 3.51 23.69
CA MET A 1 -101.19 3.28 25.02
C MET A 1 -99.99 2.35 24.82
N GLY A 2 -98.82 2.70 25.35
CA GLY A 2 -97.49 2.18 24.97
C GLY A 2 -97.13 0.78 25.51
N PRO A 3 -95.85 0.44 25.79
CA PRO A 3 -94.62 1.25 25.72
C PRO A 3 -93.42 0.61 24.99
N HIS A 4 -92.40 1.44 24.72
CA HIS A 4 -91.05 1.06 24.31
C HIS A 4 -90.35 0.16 25.35
N ARG A 5 -89.63 -0.86 24.88
CA ARG A 5 -88.47 -1.45 25.57
C ARG A 5 -87.30 -1.54 24.61
N ALA A 6 -86.38 -0.57 24.72
CA ALA A 6 -85.05 -0.67 24.15
C ALA A 6 -84.27 -1.75 24.93
N VAL A 7 -83.93 -2.84 24.26
CA VAL A 7 -83.08 -3.90 24.81
C VAL A 7 -81.62 -3.48 24.68
N ARG A 8 -80.93 -3.45 25.82
CA ARG A 8 -79.52 -3.08 25.99
C ARG A 8 -78.60 -4.12 25.32
N ALA A 9 -78.22 -3.90 24.06
CA ALA A 9 -77.18 -4.69 23.39
C ALA A 9 -75.75 -4.14 23.61
N ALA A 10 -75.62 -2.89 24.06
CA ALA A 10 -74.34 -2.21 24.27
C ALA A 10 -73.38 -2.87 25.30
N PRO A 11 -73.83 -3.41 26.45
CA PRO A 11 -72.88 -3.93 27.44
C PRO A 11 -72.27 -5.28 27.02
N PHE A 12 -72.93 -6.05 26.15
CA PHE A 12 -72.44 -7.36 25.72
C PHE A 12 -71.34 -7.24 24.66
N VAL A 13 -71.48 -6.27 23.74
CA VAL A 13 -70.45 -5.96 22.73
C VAL A 13 -69.20 -5.37 23.38
N LEU A 14 -69.37 -4.52 24.41
CA LEU A 14 -68.24 -3.94 25.14
C LEU A 14 -67.45 -5.01 25.92
N LEU A 15 -68.14 -5.99 26.51
CA LEU A 15 -67.51 -7.09 27.25
C LEU A 15 -66.75 -8.06 26.31
N LEU A 16 -67.25 -8.24 25.09
CA LEU A 16 -66.60 -9.07 24.07
C LEU A 16 -65.37 -8.39 23.47
N MET A 17 -65.40 -7.06 23.31
CA MET A 17 -64.23 -6.26 22.92
C MET A 17 -63.16 -6.20 24.03
N LEU A 18 -63.58 -6.12 25.30
CA LEU A 18 -62.64 -6.20 26.43
C LEU A 18 -62.05 -7.60 26.61
N ALA A 19 -62.81 -8.67 26.31
CA ALA A 19 -62.30 -10.03 26.31
C ALA A 19 -61.34 -10.30 25.14
N ALA A 20 -61.58 -9.70 23.96
CA ALA A 20 -60.65 -9.76 22.84
C ALA A 20 -59.34 -9.00 23.09
N GLY A 21 -59.36 -7.93 23.90
CA GLY A 21 -58.17 -7.20 24.35
C GLY A 21 -57.37 -7.87 25.47
N LEU A 22 -57.89 -8.97 26.05
CA LEU A 22 -57.24 -9.77 27.10
C LEU A 22 -56.70 -11.11 26.58
N LEU A 23 -56.81 -11.38 25.27
CA LEU A 23 -56.00 -12.42 24.66
C LEU A 23 -54.54 -12.00 24.83
N PRO A 24 -53.67 -12.83 25.44
CA PRO A 24 -52.25 -12.55 25.42
C PRO A 24 -51.86 -12.47 23.93
N LEU A 25 -51.39 -11.31 23.49
CA LEU A 25 -50.50 -11.22 22.35
C LEU A 25 -49.26 -12.00 22.77
N THR A 26 -49.33 -13.32 22.65
CA THR A 26 -48.12 -14.15 22.68
C THR A 26 -47.22 -13.54 21.60
N PRO A 27 -45.99 -13.08 21.92
CA PRO A 27 -45.05 -12.78 20.87
C PRO A 27 -45.02 -14.02 19.97
N LEU A 28 -45.07 -13.81 18.66
CA LEU A 28 -44.84 -14.86 17.67
C LEU A 28 -43.42 -15.37 17.91
N SER A 29 -43.25 -16.29 18.86
CA SER A 29 -42.06 -17.11 19.04
C SER A 29 -42.13 -18.21 17.98
N GLY A 30 -41.94 -17.81 16.72
CA GLY A 30 -41.54 -18.72 15.66
C GLY A 30 -40.02 -18.80 15.66
N SER A 31 -39.48 -20.01 15.65
CA SER A 31 -38.09 -20.21 15.22
C SER A 31 -37.93 -19.60 13.82
N ALA A 32 -36.88 -18.80 13.61
CA ALA A 32 -36.55 -18.30 12.29
C ALA A 32 -36.22 -19.50 11.38
N ASP A 33 -37.09 -19.76 10.41
CA ASP A 33 -36.85 -20.75 9.35
C ASP A 33 -35.90 -20.16 8.30
N ALA A 34 -35.16 -21.04 7.63
CA ALA A 34 -34.37 -20.64 6.47
C ALA A 34 -35.27 -20.02 5.39
N GLN A 35 -34.84 -18.91 4.80
CA GLN A 35 -35.62 -18.20 3.80
C GLN A 35 -34.72 -17.69 2.67
N VAL A 36 -35.11 -18.03 1.43
CA VAL A 36 -34.50 -17.42 0.25
C VAL A 36 -35.18 -16.08 0.00
N THR A 37 -34.39 -15.00 -0.04
CA THR A 37 -34.84 -13.65 -0.35
C THR A 37 -33.93 -13.06 -1.41
N CYS A 38 -34.44 -12.25 -2.32
CA CYS A 38 -33.67 -11.72 -3.45
C CYS A 38 -33.09 -12.81 -4.39
N CYS A 39 -33.24 -12.71 -5.71
CA CYS A 39 -34.05 -11.76 -6.45
C CYS A 39 -34.64 -12.44 -7.69
N ASP A 40 -35.91 -12.15 -7.96
CA ASP A 40 -36.45 -12.21 -9.32
C ASP A 40 -35.54 -11.38 -10.27
N ALA A 41 -35.75 -11.46 -11.59
CA ALA A 41 -34.93 -10.71 -12.53
C ALA A 41 -34.74 -9.23 -12.15
N HIS A 42 -33.49 -8.79 -12.13
CA HIS A 42 -33.09 -7.43 -11.74
C HIS A 42 -32.37 -6.75 -12.90
N THR A 43 -32.49 -5.43 -13.00
CA THR A 43 -31.80 -4.66 -14.03
C THR A 43 -30.36 -4.37 -13.63
N TYR A 44 -29.40 -4.70 -14.51
CA TYR A 44 -27.97 -4.40 -14.35
C TYR A 44 -27.26 -4.46 -15.71
N ASP A 45 -26.01 -3.98 -15.76
CA ASP A 45 -25.21 -3.96 -16.99
C ASP A 45 -24.19 -5.11 -16.99
N PHE A 46 -24.10 -5.83 -18.10
CA PHE A 46 -22.93 -6.63 -18.43
C PHE A 46 -21.92 -5.75 -19.16
N VAL A 47 -20.71 -5.60 -18.63
CA VAL A 47 -19.61 -4.94 -19.33
C VAL A 47 -18.95 -5.89 -20.33
N LEU A 48 -18.53 -5.32 -21.45
CA LEU A 48 -17.85 -6.03 -22.53
C LEU A 48 -16.34 -6.06 -22.23
N ILE A 49 -15.74 -7.24 -22.14
CA ILE A 49 -14.30 -7.43 -21.91
C ILE A 49 -13.72 -8.51 -22.83
N GLY A 50 -12.40 -8.54 -22.98
CA GLY A 50 -11.70 -9.51 -23.84
C GLY A 50 -11.71 -9.14 -25.33
N GLU A 51 -10.84 -9.80 -26.09
CA GLU A 51 -10.66 -9.58 -27.53
C GLU A 51 -11.91 -10.02 -28.32
N GLY A 52 -12.11 -9.49 -29.53
CA GLY A 52 -13.33 -9.73 -30.32
C GLY A 52 -13.67 -11.20 -30.60
N ASP A 53 -12.65 -12.06 -30.70
CA ASP A 53 -12.78 -13.50 -30.97
C ASP A 53 -12.91 -14.37 -29.69
N ASP A 54 -12.61 -13.82 -28.50
CA ASP A 54 -12.72 -14.47 -27.18
C ASP A 54 -13.35 -13.53 -26.14
N GLY A 55 -14.41 -12.83 -26.58
CA GLY A 55 -15.07 -11.81 -25.77
C GLY A 55 -15.87 -12.44 -24.62
N ARG A 56 -15.89 -11.77 -23.47
CA ARG A 56 -16.66 -12.18 -22.30
C ARG A 56 -17.56 -11.04 -21.81
N LEU A 57 -18.75 -11.41 -21.34
CA LEU A 57 -19.64 -10.52 -20.61
C LEU A 57 -19.35 -10.67 -19.11
N SER A 58 -19.08 -9.58 -18.40
CA SER A 58 -18.92 -9.59 -16.95
C SER A 58 -19.99 -8.72 -16.28
N PRO A 59 -20.67 -9.18 -15.22
CA PRO A 59 -21.59 -8.33 -14.46
C PRO A 59 -20.84 -7.33 -13.57
N PHE A 60 -19.51 -7.43 -13.46
CA PHE A 60 -18.70 -6.66 -12.52
C PHE A 60 -17.96 -5.53 -13.24
N ALA A 61 -18.20 -4.28 -12.83
CA ALA A 61 -17.46 -3.14 -13.37
C ALA A 61 -15.95 -3.21 -13.05
N ALA A 62 -15.59 -3.89 -11.95
CA ALA A 62 -14.20 -4.09 -11.53
C ALA A 62 -13.35 -4.93 -12.50
N ASP A 63 -13.97 -5.58 -13.50
CA ASP A 63 -13.26 -6.30 -14.55
C ASP A 63 -12.79 -5.41 -15.72
N LEU A 64 -13.20 -4.14 -15.74
CA LEU A 64 -12.70 -3.16 -16.71
C LEU A 64 -11.23 -2.87 -16.44
N GLY A 65 -10.43 -2.71 -17.49
CA GLY A 65 -9.03 -2.33 -17.35
C GLY A 65 -8.26 -2.23 -18.66
N GLN A 66 -8.26 -3.29 -19.47
CA GLN A 66 -7.56 -3.30 -20.75
C GLN A 66 -8.48 -2.91 -21.90
N GLU A 67 -8.06 -1.92 -22.68
CA GLU A 67 -8.75 -1.52 -23.90
C GLU A 67 -8.64 -2.60 -24.96
N GLN A 68 -9.76 -2.88 -25.60
CA GLN A 68 -9.93 -3.85 -26.67
C GLN A 68 -10.50 -3.13 -27.88
N GLU A 69 -10.05 -3.55 -29.06
CA GLU A 69 -10.44 -2.91 -30.30
C GLU A 69 -10.68 -3.90 -31.44
N ALA A 70 -11.61 -3.56 -32.32
CA ALA A 70 -11.82 -4.22 -33.60
C ALA A 70 -11.76 -3.21 -34.74
N TRP A 71 -10.77 -3.38 -35.64
CA TRP A 71 -10.51 -2.48 -36.76
C TRP A 71 -11.18 -2.95 -38.05
N VAL A 72 -11.92 -2.06 -38.70
CA VAL A 72 -12.57 -2.30 -39.99
C VAL A 72 -12.17 -1.20 -40.98
N ASN A 73 -11.41 -1.58 -42.01
CA ASN A 73 -10.89 -0.68 -43.05
C ASN A 73 -11.48 -0.90 -44.45
N GLN A 74 -12.41 -1.84 -44.59
CA GLN A 74 -13.06 -2.13 -45.86
C GLN A 74 -14.56 -1.93 -45.72
N SER A 75 -15.17 -1.27 -46.71
CA SER A 75 -16.61 -1.24 -46.84
C SER A 75 -17.12 -2.64 -47.21
N THR A 76 -17.76 -3.32 -46.26
CA THR A 76 -18.31 -4.66 -46.50
C THR A 76 -19.79 -4.58 -46.90
N PRO A 77 -20.20 -5.16 -48.04
CA PRO A 77 -21.61 -5.25 -48.45
C PRO A 77 -22.32 -6.47 -47.87
N GLN A 78 -21.69 -7.21 -46.94
CA GLN A 78 -22.19 -8.43 -46.31
C GLN A 78 -21.98 -8.35 -44.80
N ARG A 79 -22.88 -9.02 -44.05
CA ARG A 79 -22.82 -9.13 -42.58
C ARG A 79 -21.44 -9.64 -42.16
N THR A 80 -20.72 -8.79 -41.44
CA THR A 80 -19.41 -9.09 -40.85
C THR A 80 -19.57 -9.08 -39.34
N GLU A 81 -19.21 -10.19 -38.69
CA GLU A 81 -19.10 -10.26 -37.23
C GLU A 81 -17.88 -9.44 -36.79
N ILE A 82 -18.10 -8.49 -35.88
CA ILE A 82 -17.04 -7.62 -35.37
C ILE A 82 -16.47 -8.18 -34.07
N ALA A 83 -17.37 -8.59 -33.16
CA ALA A 83 -17.02 -9.13 -31.88
C ALA A 83 -18.19 -9.94 -31.31
N LYS A 84 -17.83 -10.89 -30.45
CA LYS A 84 -18.78 -11.76 -29.77
C LYS A 84 -18.39 -11.93 -28.33
N TRP A 85 -19.36 -11.73 -27.44
CA TRP A 85 -19.17 -11.85 -26.00
C TRP A 85 -20.07 -12.91 -25.40
N LEU A 86 -19.55 -13.63 -24.42
CA LEU A 86 -20.21 -14.77 -23.80
C LEU A 86 -20.14 -14.70 -22.27
N VAL A 87 -21.23 -15.02 -21.59
CA VAL A 87 -21.26 -15.28 -20.15
C VAL A 87 -21.97 -16.59 -19.83
N SER A 88 -21.38 -17.30 -18.88
CA SER A 88 -21.92 -18.51 -18.26
C SER A 88 -22.01 -18.30 -16.74
N GLY A 89 -22.76 -19.14 -16.04
CA GLY A 89 -22.90 -19.05 -14.58
C GLY A 89 -24.08 -18.18 -14.13
N MET A 90 -25.07 -18.02 -15.01
CA MET A 90 -26.35 -17.40 -14.66
C MET A 90 -27.12 -18.27 -13.67
N VAL A 91 -27.96 -17.67 -12.83
CA VAL A 91 -28.84 -18.43 -11.94
C VAL A 91 -30.14 -18.76 -12.65
N ALA A 92 -30.69 -19.94 -12.40
CA ALA A 92 -31.96 -20.35 -12.98
C ALA A 92 -33.10 -19.48 -12.43
N GLY A 93 -33.94 -18.94 -13.31
CA GLY A 93 -35.01 -18.04 -12.89
C GLY A 93 -35.77 -17.48 -14.09
N ASP A 94 -36.94 -16.92 -13.82
CA ASP A 94 -37.79 -16.29 -14.84
C ASP A 94 -37.33 -14.84 -15.08
N TYR A 95 -37.44 -14.35 -16.31
CA TYR A 95 -37.15 -12.96 -16.68
C TYR A 95 -38.30 -12.35 -17.49
N PRO A 96 -38.63 -11.05 -17.26
CA PRO A 96 -39.74 -10.38 -17.94
C PRO A 96 -39.40 -9.98 -19.37
N GLU A 97 -40.43 -9.59 -20.12
CA GLU A 97 -40.28 -8.93 -21.41
C GLU A 97 -39.72 -7.51 -21.19
N LYS A 98 -38.61 -7.18 -21.86
CA LYS A 98 -37.93 -5.88 -21.73
C LYS A 98 -37.04 -5.60 -22.94
N ASP A 99 -36.86 -4.33 -23.27
CA ASP A 99 -35.84 -3.88 -24.22
C ASP A 99 -34.47 -3.83 -23.53
N TRP A 100 -33.49 -4.57 -24.06
CA TRP A 100 -32.12 -4.59 -23.57
C TRP A 100 -31.26 -3.64 -24.38
N ARG A 101 -30.60 -2.72 -23.70
CA ARG A 101 -29.80 -1.67 -24.34
C ARG A 101 -28.36 -2.13 -24.54
N PHE A 102 -27.91 -2.23 -25.78
CA PHE A 102 -26.51 -2.44 -26.13
C PHE A 102 -25.85 -1.11 -26.48
N GLU A 103 -24.67 -0.84 -25.92
CA GLU A 103 -23.88 0.36 -26.19
C GLU A 103 -22.42 0.00 -26.46
N LEU A 104 -21.84 0.56 -27.54
CA LEU A 104 -20.45 0.32 -27.93
C LEU A 104 -19.81 1.59 -28.48
N SER A 105 -18.59 1.90 -28.02
CA SER A 105 -17.83 3.05 -28.52
C SER A 105 -17.20 2.77 -29.88
N TYR A 106 -17.05 3.81 -30.70
CA TYR A 106 -16.34 3.76 -31.97
C TYR A 106 -15.44 4.99 -32.15
N GLU A 107 -14.44 4.84 -33.01
CA GLU A 107 -13.57 5.90 -33.49
C GLU A 107 -13.39 5.83 -35.01
N VAL A 108 -13.75 6.89 -35.72
CA VAL A 108 -13.58 6.99 -37.18
C VAL A 108 -12.29 7.73 -37.50
N GLU A 109 -11.39 7.07 -38.23
CA GLU A 109 -10.13 7.66 -38.69
C GLU A 109 -10.13 7.91 -40.21
N ASN A 110 -9.46 9.00 -40.62
CA ASN A 110 -9.20 9.35 -42.02
C ASN A 110 -10.46 9.35 -42.95
N ALA A 111 -11.65 9.58 -42.39
CA ALA A 111 -12.89 9.77 -43.14
C ALA A 111 -13.68 10.96 -42.57
N ALA A 112 -14.53 11.58 -43.39
CA ALA A 112 -15.41 12.67 -42.96
C ALA A 112 -16.66 12.18 -42.18
N GLY A 113 -16.70 10.90 -41.81
CA GLY A 113 -17.79 10.20 -41.13
C GLY A 113 -18.03 8.82 -41.73
N MET A 114 -18.97 8.06 -41.18
CA MET A 114 -19.37 6.76 -41.69
C MET A 114 -20.89 6.56 -41.66
N GLN A 115 -21.41 5.70 -42.52
CA GLN A 115 -22.76 5.16 -42.46
C GLN A 115 -22.67 3.68 -42.13
N VAL A 116 -23.26 3.28 -41.00
CA VAL A 116 -23.19 1.90 -40.51
C VAL A 116 -24.60 1.38 -40.30
N ASN A 117 -24.87 0.20 -40.85
CA ASN A 117 -26.00 -0.64 -40.47
C ASN A 117 -25.49 -1.72 -39.53
N ALA A 118 -25.61 -1.47 -38.23
CA ALA A 118 -25.21 -2.42 -37.21
C ALA A 118 -26.42 -3.22 -36.72
N THR A 119 -26.15 -4.48 -36.36
CA THR A 119 -27.10 -5.46 -35.86
C THR A 119 -26.50 -6.16 -34.64
N VAL A 120 -27.29 -6.27 -33.57
CA VAL A 120 -26.95 -6.97 -32.33
C VAL A 120 -27.84 -8.19 -32.21
N GLU A 121 -27.21 -9.35 -32.04
CA GLU A 121 -27.89 -10.62 -31.79
C GLU A 121 -27.63 -11.05 -30.35
N VAL A 122 -28.71 -11.23 -29.57
CA VAL A 122 -28.68 -11.71 -28.19
C VAL A 122 -29.26 -13.11 -28.15
N ARG A 123 -28.45 -14.08 -27.74
CA ARG A 123 -28.87 -15.47 -27.56
C ARG A 123 -28.86 -15.85 -26.09
N ILE A 124 -29.99 -16.36 -25.61
CA ILE A 124 -30.19 -16.84 -24.24
C ILE A 124 -30.55 -18.32 -24.32
N GLY A 125 -29.59 -19.20 -24.03
CA GLY A 125 -29.76 -20.64 -24.25
C GLY A 125 -30.12 -20.95 -25.70
N ASP A 126 -31.33 -21.49 -25.92
CA ASP A 126 -31.85 -21.84 -27.25
C ASP A 126 -32.65 -20.70 -27.94
N ARG A 127 -32.89 -19.58 -27.26
CA ARG A 127 -33.67 -18.44 -27.81
C ARG A 127 -32.74 -17.37 -28.35
N THR A 128 -33.10 -16.78 -29.49
CA THR A 128 -32.31 -15.73 -30.16
C THR A 128 -33.20 -14.52 -30.44
N TYR A 129 -32.70 -13.34 -30.09
CA TYR A 129 -33.33 -12.04 -30.30
C TYR A 129 -32.37 -11.16 -31.09
N GLU A 130 -32.88 -10.32 -31.98
CA GLU A 130 -32.05 -9.51 -32.87
C GLU A 130 -32.68 -8.14 -33.08
N ALA A 131 -31.85 -7.09 -33.04
CA ALA A 131 -32.24 -5.74 -33.42
C ALA A 131 -31.09 -5.04 -34.15
N GLY A 132 -31.43 -4.06 -34.97
CA GLY A 132 -30.46 -3.28 -35.72
C GLY A 132 -30.84 -1.81 -35.82
N THR A 133 -29.99 -1.04 -36.50
CA THR A 133 -30.12 0.42 -36.57
C THR A 133 -31.10 0.92 -37.65
N TRP A 134 -31.68 0.02 -38.46
CA TRP A 134 -32.75 0.15 -39.50
C TRP A 134 -32.65 1.29 -40.54
N THR A 135 -31.83 2.33 -40.34
CA THR A 135 -31.84 3.61 -41.08
C THR A 135 -30.47 4.07 -41.56
N ASN A 136 -29.42 3.22 -41.50
CA ASN A 136 -28.03 3.56 -41.81
C ASN A 136 -27.62 4.94 -41.27
N PRO A 137 -27.66 5.13 -39.93
CA PRO A 137 -27.30 6.40 -39.32
C PRO A 137 -25.91 6.86 -39.78
N THR A 138 -25.79 8.17 -40.00
CA THR A 138 -24.52 8.80 -40.31
C THR A 138 -23.84 9.21 -39.01
N TYR A 139 -22.66 8.66 -38.77
CA TYR A 139 -21.81 8.92 -37.62
C TYR A 139 -20.74 9.95 -37.96
N SER A 140 -20.46 10.82 -37.00
CA SER A 140 -19.50 11.92 -37.14
C SER A 140 -18.06 11.40 -37.09
N PRO A 141 -17.08 12.12 -37.67
CA PRO A 141 -15.67 11.77 -37.51
C PRO A 141 -15.21 11.91 -36.06
N GLY A 142 -14.18 11.15 -35.66
CA GLY A 142 -13.70 11.09 -34.27
C GLY A 142 -14.42 10.01 -33.46
N THR A 143 -14.58 10.23 -32.15
CA THR A 143 -15.16 9.26 -31.21
C THR A 143 -16.68 9.45 -31.02
N GLY A 144 -17.39 8.35 -30.78
CA GLY A 144 -18.81 8.35 -30.44
C GLY A 144 -19.30 6.98 -29.98
N THR A 145 -20.62 6.82 -29.79
CA THR A 145 -21.23 5.57 -29.36
C THR A 145 -22.34 5.10 -30.31
N ILE A 146 -22.50 3.79 -30.43
CA ILE A 146 -23.62 3.11 -31.09
C ILE A 146 -24.51 2.53 -30.01
N GLU A 147 -25.80 2.85 -30.08
CA GLU A 147 -26.81 2.37 -29.14
C GLU A 147 -27.89 1.59 -29.92
N ILE A 148 -28.20 0.38 -29.47
CA ILE A 148 -29.21 -0.50 -30.07
C ILE A 148 -30.04 -1.14 -28.96
N ASP A 149 -31.35 -0.94 -29.00
CA ASP A 149 -32.31 -1.59 -28.10
C ASP A 149 -32.80 -2.89 -28.73
N VAL A 150 -32.54 -4.01 -28.05
CA VAL A 150 -32.93 -5.36 -28.48
C VAL A 150 -34.21 -5.77 -27.72
N PRO A 151 -35.34 -6.03 -28.40
CA PRO A 151 -36.56 -6.47 -27.73
C PRO A 151 -36.42 -7.94 -27.31
N VAL A 152 -36.45 -8.19 -26.00
CA VAL A 152 -36.34 -9.52 -25.41
C VAL A 152 -37.67 -9.93 -24.81
N ASP A 153 -38.23 -11.05 -25.29
CA ASP A 153 -39.48 -11.60 -24.77
C ASP A 153 -39.30 -12.26 -23.40
N ALA A 154 -40.38 -12.32 -22.61
CA ALA A 154 -40.37 -13.03 -21.33
C ALA A 154 -39.97 -14.51 -21.48
N GLY A 155 -39.16 -15.00 -20.54
CA GLY A 155 -38.61 -16.35 -20.60
C GLY A 155 -38.10 -16.84 -19.25
N ARG A 156 -37.35 -17.94 -19.31
CA ARG A 156 -36.75 -18.59 -18.13
C ARG A 156 -35.36 -19.10 -18.47
N ILE A 157 -34.42 -18.88 -17.55
CA ILE A 157 -33.13 -19.56 -17.51
C ILE A 157 -33.36 -20.93 -16.86
N HIS A 158 -33.13 -22.00 -17.61
CA HIS A 158 -33.50 -23.36 -17.22
C HIS A 158 -32.40 -24.05 -16.40
N SER A 159 -31.15 -23.74 -16.68
CA SER A 159 -30.00 -24.33 -15.99
C SER A 159 -28.93 -23.30 -15.68
N THR A 160 -28.16 -23.51 -14.63
CA THR A 160 -26.99 -22.68 -14.27
C THR A 160 -25.89 -22.68 -15.35
N GLY A 161 -26.00 -23.59 -16.33
CA GLY A 161 -25.13 -23.68 -17.50
C GLY A 161 -25.68 -23.01 -18.76
N ASP A 162 -26.88 -22.41 -18.72
CA ASP A 162 -27.39 -21.63 -19.83
C ASP A 162 -26.46 -20.43 -20.06
N VAL A 163 -26.17 -20.17 -21.33
CA VAL A 163 -25.19 -19.17 -21.74
C VAL A 163 -25.92 -18.01 -22.38
N VAL A 164 -25.51 -16.79 -22.02
CA VAL A 164 -25.91 -15.57 -22.74
C VAL A 164 -24.77 -15.19 -23.69
N ILE A 165 -25.12 -14.98 -24.96
CA ILE A 165 -24.18 -14.65 -26.02
C ILE A 165 -24.68 -13.41 -26.72
N VAL A 166 -23.80 -12.42 -26.87
CA VAL A 166 -24.05 -11.19 -27.60
C VAL A 166 -23.11 -11.15 -28.78
N THR A 167 -23.64 -11.00 -29.98
CA THR A 167 -22.85 -10.88 -31.20
C THR A 167 -23.14 -9.53 -31.83
N PHE A 168 -22.10 -8.70 -32.00
CA PHE A 168 -22.20 -7.44 -32.72
C PHE A 168 -21.72 -7.64 -34.15
N SER A 169 -22.59 -7.32 -35.10
CA SER A 169 -22.33 -7.45 -36.54
C SER A 169 -22.62 -6.16 -37.27
N VAL A 170 -21.91 -5.93 -38.37
CA VAL A 170 -22.19 -4.83 -39.30
C VAL A 170 -22.64 -5.40 -40.63
N GLU A 171 -23.86 -5.04 -41.06
CA GLU A 171 -24.45 -5.48 -42.34
C GLU A 171 -23.93 -4.68 -43.52
N THR A 172 -23.84 -3.35 -43.36
CA THR A 172 -23.29 -2.45 -44.37
C THR A 172 -22.49 -1.35 -43.70
N LEU A 173 -21.29 -1.10 -44.20
CA LEU A 173 -20.41 -0.05 -43.72
C LEU A 173 -19.87 0.78 -44.88
N ILE A 174 -20.13 2.10 -44.86
CA ILE A 174 -19.74 3.02 -45.93
C ILE A 174 -19.04 4.23 -45.32
N PHE A 175 -17.81 4.51 -45.76
CA PHE A 175 -17.09 5.72 -45.35
C PHE A 175 -17.45 6.91 -46.22
N ASN A 176 -17.67 8.07 -45.60
CA ASN A 176 -17.92 9.33 -46.31
C ASN A 176 -16.60 10.03 -46.59
N ALA A 177 -16.28 10.26 -47.87
CA ALA A 177 -15.04 10.88 -48.33
C ALA A 177 -13.78 10.25 -47.67
N PRO A 178 -13.53 8.94 -47.87
CA PRO A 178 -12.38 8.26 -47.29
C PRO A 178 -11.07 8.82 -47.86
N GLY A 179 -10.12 9.13 -46.98
CA GLY A 179 -8.72 9.39 -47.32
C GLY A 179 -7.91 8.09 -47.42
N ASP A 180 -6.58 8.23 -47.44
CA ASP A 180 -5.68 7.09 -47.32
C ASP A 180 -5.85 6.46 -45.92
N ASP A 181 -5.93 5.13 -45.84
CA ASP A 181 -6.14 4.36 -44.61
C ASP A 181 -7.38 4.76 -43.79
N ALA A 182 -8.50 5.07 -44.46
CA ALA A 182 -9.80 5.27 -43.82
C ALA A 182 -10.30 3.98 -43.15
N GLY A 183 -10.77 4.10 -41.91
CA GLY A 183 -11.35 2.97 -41.19
C GLY A 183 -12.12 3.39 -39.93
N VAL A 184 -12.75 2.41 -39.31
CA VAL A 184 -13.40 2.56 -38.00
C VAL A 184 -12.85 1.55 -37.02
N ARG A 185 -12.63 2.01 -35.79
CA ARG A 185 -12.25 1.20 -34.65
C ARG A 185 -13.44 1.11 -33.70
N PHE A 186 -13.91 -0.10 -33.40
CA PHE A 186 -14.86 -0.31 -32.31
C PHE A 186 -14.07 -0.60 -31.04
N VAL A 187 -14.36 0.08 -29.93
CA VAL A 187 -13.52 0.08 -28.73
C VAL A 187 -14.35 -0.24 -27.48
N TRP A 188 -13.83 -1.09 -26.60
CA TRP A 188 -14.45 -1.46 -25.32
C TRP A 188 -13.40 -1.88 -24.26
N GLY A 189 -13.85 -2.17 -23.03
CA GLY A 189 -13.03 -2.83 -21.99
C GLY A 189 -12.39 -1.91 -20.94
N THR A 190 -12.54 -0.58 -21.04
CA THR A 190 -12.04 0.40 -20.06
C THR A 190 -13.18 1.20 -19.42
N GLU A 191 -12.92 1.97 -18.35
CA GLU A 191 -13.95 2.86 -17.79
C GLU A 191 -14.37 3.97 -18.76
N GLU A 192 -13.46 4.47 -19.59
CA GLU A 192 -13.74 5.51 -20.59
C GLU A 192 -14.50 4.94 -21.80
N ASN A 193 -14.04 3.79 -22.30
CA ASN A 193 -14.67 3.03 -23.38
C ASN A 193 -15.32 1.77 -22.79
N ARG A 194 -16.40 1.97 -22.03
CA ARG A 194 -17.05 0.90 -21.25
C ARG A 194 -17.50 -0.27 -22.10
N GLY A 195 -18.39 -0.01 -23.05
CA GLY A 195 -19.11 -1.05 -23.79
C GLY A 195 -19.98 -1.91 -22.85
N PHE A 196 -21.30 -1.94 -23.06
CA PHE A 196 -22.16 -2.73 -22.18
C PHE A 196 -23.45 -3.22 -22.84
N LEU A 197 -24.04 -4.24 -22.22
CA LEU A 197 -25.40 -4.70 -22.46
C LEU A 197 -26.21 -4.58 -21.15
N SER A 198 -27.21 -3.70 -21.13
CA SER A 198 -28.14 -3.57 -20.01
C SER A 198 -29.22 -4.64 -20.10
N VAL A 199 -29.30 -5.50 -19.08
CA VAL A 199 -30.16 -6.68 -19.05
C VAL A 199 -31.11 -6.64 -17.86
N GLU A 200 -32.15 -7.48 -17.91
CA GLU A 200 -33.00 -7.78 -16.74
C GLU A 200 -33.05 -9.29 -16.53
N LEU A 201 -32.19 -9.81 -15.65
CA LEU A 201 -31.97 -11.24 -15.43
C LEU A 201 -31.74 -11.56 -13.94
N PRO A 202 -31.96 -12.81 -13.50
CA PRO A 202 -31.51 -13.26 -12.19
C PRO A 202 -29.97 -13.42 -12.16
N LEU A 203 -29.31 -12.80 -11.18
CA LEU A 203 -27.84 -12.86 -11.04
C LEU A 203 -27.37 -13.79 -9.91
N PHE A 204 -28.05 -13.74 -8.76
CA PHE A 204 -27.75 -14.57 -7.58
C PHE A 204 -28.98 -14.67 -6.67
N GLU A 205 -28.99 -15.66 -5.79
CA GLU A 205 -30.00 -15.80 -4.72
C GLU A 205 -29.36 -15.56 -3.34
N MET A 206 -30.07 -14.92 -2.41
CA MET A 206 -29.65 -14.87 -1.01
C MET A 206 -30.44 -15.88 -0.17
N ASP A 207 -29.78 -16.94 0.26
CA ASP A 207 -30.37 -18.00 1.09
C ASP A 207 -30.00 -17.80 2.56
N TRP A 208 -30.90 -17.19 3.32
CA TRP A 208 -30.71 -16.92 4.75
C TRP A 208 -30.88 -18.19 5.57
N GLN A 209 -29.89 -18.49 6.39
CA GLN A 209 -29.90 -19.61 7.31
C GLN A 209 -30.35 -19.16 8.71
N PRO A 210 -30.81 -20.09 9.57
CA PRO A 210 -31.19 -19.76 10.94
C PRO A 210 -30.03 -19.08 11.70
N PRO A 211 -30.30 -18.02 12.49
CA PRO A 211 -29.28 -17.32 13.25
C PRO A 211 -28.73 -18.18 14.38
N MET A 212 -27.44 -18.02 14.68
CA MET A 212 -26.80 -18.64 15.85
C MET A 212 -26.63 -17.59 16.94
N ILE A 213 -27.27 -17.81 18.10
CA ILE A 213 -27.27 -16.85 19.21
C ILE A 213 -26.38 -17.38 20.33
N GLN A 214 -25.41 -16.57 20.75
CA GLN A 214 -24.52 -16.83 21.88
C GLN A 214 -24.53 -15.62 22.83
N GLY A 215 -25.39 -15.66 23.85
CA GLY A 215 -25.58 -14.52 24.75
C GLY A 215 -26.15 -13.32 23.99
N HIS A 216 -25.37 -12.23 23.92
CA HIS A 216 -25.68 -11.02 23.13
C HIS A 216 -24.97 -10.96 21.76
N VAL A 217 -24.23 -12.00 21.38
CA VAL A 217 -23.64 -12.11 20.04
C VAL A 217 -24.58 -12.94 19.17
N VAL A 218 -24.91 -12.44 17.99
CA VAL A 218 -25.75 -13.13 17.02
C VAL A 218 -25.00 -13.26 15.70
N HIS A 219 -24.96 -14.47 15.16
CA HIS A 219 -24.41 -14.74 13.83
C HIS A 219 -25.55 -14.98 12.85
N PHE A 220 -25.54 -14.26 11.73
CA PHE A 220 -26.51 -14.40 10.64
C PHE A 220 -25.80 -14.96 9.41
N PRO A 221 -25.91 -16.27 9.14
CA PRO A 221 -25.37 -16.87 7.93
C PRO A 221 -26.32 -16.63 6.75
N VAL A 222 -25.77 -16.18 5.62
CA VAL A 222 -26.47 -16.06 4.34
C VAL A 222 -25.60 -16.62 3.23
N VAL A 223 -26.17 -17.49 2.39
CA VAL A 223 -25.47 -18.07 1.24
C VAL A 223 -25.88 -17.30 -0.01
N LEU A 224 -24.92 -16.63 -0.63
CA LEU A 224 -25.05 -16.02 -1.95
C LEU A 224 -24.84 -17.10 -3.00
N ARG A 225 -25.94 -17.63 -3.55
CA ARG A 225 -25.88 -18.67 -4.58
C ARG A 225 -25.71 -18.02 -5.94
N SER A 226 -24.58 -18.26 -6.59
CA SER A 226 -24.25 -17.64 -7.87
C SER A 226 -23.27 -18.51 -8.66
N GLY A 227 -23.44 -18.58 -9.99
CA GLY A 227 -22.46 -19.25 -10.85
C GLY A 227 -21.14 -18.51 -11.01
N PHE A 228 -21.02 -17.29 -10.47
CA PHE A 228 -19.77 -16.51 -10.43
C PHE A 228 -18.88 -16.87 -9.21
N GLY A 229 -19.35 -17.71 -8.29
CA GLY A 229 -18.57 -18.18 -7.14
C GLY A 229 -18.07 -17.03 -6.26
N GLN A 230 -16.78 -17.08 -5.89
CA GLN A 230 -16.14 -16.07 -5.02
C GLN A 230 -16.12 -14.67 -5.63
N GLN A 231 -16.15 -14.55 -6.97
CA GLN A 231 -16.14 -13.25 -7.64
C GLN A 231 -17.35 -12.39 -7.27
N MET A 232 -18.47 -13.04 -6.92
CA MET A 232 -19.67 -12.36 -6.46
C MET A 232 -19.44 -11.58 -5.15
N TRP A 233 -18.50 -12.04 -4.32
CA TRP A 233 -18.11 -11.31 -3.12
C TRP A 233 -16.96 -10.34 -3.40
N ASP A 234 -15.91 -10.82 -4.08
CA ASP A 234 -14.65 -10.07 -4.27
C ASP A 234 -14.78 -8.82 -5.16
N LYS A 235 -15.80 -8.80 -6.02
CA LYS A 235 -16.04 -7.70 -6.97
C LYS A 235 -17.28 -6.88 -6.64
N ALA A 236 -17.94 -7.19 -5.53
CA ALA A 236 -19.13 -6.47 -5.09
C ALA A 236 -18.89 -5.64 -3.84
N LEU A 237 -19.55 -4.49 -3.77
CA LEU A 237 -19.64 -3.68 -2.57
C LEU A 237 -20.82 -4.17 -1.74
N VAL A 238 -20.54 -4.58 -0.51
CA VAL A 238 -21.53 -5.22 0.37
C VAL A 238 -21.74 -4.39 1.63
N GLU A 239 -23.00 -4.11 1.96
CA GLU A 239 -23.37 -3.42 3.19
C GLU A 239 -24.50 -4.20 3.90
N PHE A 240 -24.23 -4.60 5.15
CA PHE A 240 -25.20 -5.25 6.04
C PHE A 240 -25.79 -4.26 7.03
N ARG A 241 -27.09 -4.40 7.29
CA ARG A 241 -27.79 -3.60 8.31
C ARG A 241 -28.66 -4.48 9.21
N VAL A 242 -28.59 -4.24 10.51
CA VAL A 242 -29.51 -4.80 11.51
C VAL A 242 -30.35 -3.66 12.07
N ASP A 243 -31.67 -3.71 11.90
CA ASP A 243 -32.63 -2.63 12.20
C ASP A 243 -32.20 -1.26 11.64
N GLY A 244 -31.65 -1.27 10.43
CA GLY A 244 -31.18 -0.07 9.74
C GLY A 244 -29.82 0.45 10.20
N VAL A 245 -29.18 -0.17 11.19
CA VAL A 245 -27.82 0.15 11.63
C VAL A 245 -26.81 -0.70 10.87
N ALA A 246 -25.87 -0.05 10.19
CA ALA A 246 -24.80 -0.74 9.47
C ALA A 246 -23.90 -1.53 10.43
N VAL A 247 -23.57 -2.76 10.06
CA VAL A 247 -22.67 -3.64 10.80
C VAL A 247 -21.46 -3.95 9.92
N SER A 248 -20.26 -3.74 10.47
CA SER A 248 -19.00 -3.88 9.72
C SER A 248 -18.33 -5.24 9.88
N THR A 249 -18.82 -6.08 10.80
CA THR A 249 -18.20 -7.37 11.15
C THR A 249 -18.85 -8.50 10.37
N VAL A 250 -18.40 -8.67 9.13
CA VAL A 250 -18.83 -9.75 8.24
C VAL A 250 -17.65 -10.66 7.95
N ILE A 251 -17.89 -11.97 8.03
CA ILE A 251 -16.92 -13.00 7.66
C ILE A 251 -17.48 -13.69 6.43
N ALA A 252 -16.80 -13.63 5.30
CA ALA A 252 -17.18 -14.40 4.13
C ALA A 252 -16.36 -15.69 4.08
N THR A 253 -16.97 -16.78 3.67
CA THR A 253 -16.36 -18.12 3.57
C THR A 253 -16.72 -18.77 2.24
N THR A 254 -15.89 -19.70 1.79
CA THR A 254 -16.16 -20.48 0.59
C THR A 254 -17.39 -21.36 0.75
N HIS A 255 -18.24 -21.47 -0.28
CA HIS A 255 -19.40 -22.37 -0.29
C HIS A 255 -19.52 -23.06 -1.66
N PRO A 256 -19.94 -24.34 -1.75
CA PRO A 256 -20.06 -25.05 -3.03
C PRO A 256 -20.94 -24.34 -4.07
N ASP A 257 -22.02 -23.71 -3.62
CA ASP A 257 -22.98 -23.00 -4.47
C ASP A 257 -22.67 -21.49 -4.63
N GLY A 258 -21.55 -20.99 -4.09
CA GLY A 258 -21.19 -19.58 -4.16
C GLY A 258 -20.34 -19.09 -2.97
N VAL A 259 -20.86 -18.13 -2.20
CA VAL A 259 -20.18 -17.57 -1.01
C VAL A 259 -21.13 -17.58 0.17
N GLN A 260 -20.66 -17.99 1.34
CA GLN A 260 -21.42 -17.86 2.58
C GLN A 260 -20.89 -16.66 3.35
N ALA A 261 -21.72 -15.65 3.56
CA ALA A 261 -21.43 -14.52 4.42
C ALA A 261 -22.03 -14.76 5.80
N ILE A 262 -21.23 -14.61 6.85
CA ILE A 262 -21.61 -14.76 8.24
C ILE A 262 -21.44 -13.39 8.90
N LEU A 263 -22.55 -12.71 9.07
CA LEU A 263 -22.59 -11.45 9.79
C LEU A 263 -22.52 -11.74 11.29
N THR A 264 -21.61 -11.10 12.01
CA THR A 264 -21.56 -11.17 13.47
C THR A 264 -22.00 -9.85 14.06
N TRP A 265 -23.13 -9.84 14.78
CA TRP A 265 -23.67 -8.65 15.42
C TRP A 265 -23.60 -8.80 16.94
N GLN A 266 -22.92 -7.85 17.58
CA GLN A 266 -22.99 -7.69 19.03
C GLN A 266 -24.21 -6.82 19.36
N ALA A 267 -25.27 -7.44 19.87
CA ALA A 267 -26.45 -6.73 20.30
C ALA A 267 -26.10 -5.78 21.47
N PRO A 268 -26.58 -4.52 21.46
CA PRO A 268 -26.44 -3.62 22.59
C PRO A 268 -26.97 -4.23 23.88
N ALA A 269 -26.43 -3.83 25.03
CA ALA A 269 -26.94 -4.29 26.34
C ALA A 269 -28.41 -3.90 26.59
N SER A 270 -28.95 -2.94 25.83
CA SER A 270 -30.36 -2.53 25.85
C SER A 270 -31.25 -3.31 24.87
N ALA A 271 -30.71 -4.25 24.11
CA ALA A 271 -31.48 -5.07 23.17
C ALA A 271 -32.38 -6.03 23.97
N GLU A 272 -33.68 -6.02 23.66
CA GLU A 272 -34.67 -6.92 24.25
C GLU A 272 -35.00 -8.06 23.28
N ASP A 273 -35.47 -9.19 23.81
CA ASP A 273 -36.00 -10.27 22.98
C ASP A 273 -37.13 -9.75 22.09
N GLY A 274 -37.05 -10.02 20.78
CA GLY A 274 -37.94 -9.38 19.82
C GLY A 274 -37.65 -9.75 18.38
N VAL A 275 -38.39 -9.13 17.47
CA VAL A 275 -38.19 -9.31 16.01
C VAL A 275 -37.26 -8.21 15.51
N TYR A 276 -36.16 -8.63 14.90
CA TYR A 276 -35.16 -7.76 14.30
C TYR A 276 -35.16 -7.93 12.78
N THR A 277 -34.96 -6.84 12.06
CA THR A 277 -34.87 -6.82 10.60
C THR A 277 -33.40 -6.85 10.18
N VAL A 278 -33.01 -7.85 9.41
CA VAL A 278 -31.64 -7.99 8.90
C VAL A 278 -31.68 -7.84 7.38
N ASN A 279 -30.92 -6.88 6.86
CA ASN A 279 -30.84 -6.58 5.44
C ASN A 279 -29.41 -6.69 4.95
N LEU A 280 -29.27 -7.20 3.73
CA LEU A 280 -28.05 -7.26 2.95
C LEU A 280 -28.26 -6.48 1.66
N SER A 281 -27.41 -5.49 1.42
CA SER A 281 -27.36 -4.71 0.19
C SER A 281 -26.05 -4.96 -0.55
N LEU A 282 -26.12 -5.18 -1.85
CA LEU A 282 -24.96 -5.52 -2.70
C LEU A 282 -24.95 -4.66 -3.97
N ARG A 283 -23.79 -4.15 -4.38
CA ARG A 283 -23.58 -3.44 -5.67
C ARG A 283 -22.43 -4.07 -6.45
N ILE A 284 -22.66 -4.39 -7.71
CA ILE A 284 -21.63 -4.96 -8.63
C ILE A 284 -20.95 -3.89 -9.49
N ASP A 285 -21.53 -2.69 -9.49
CA ASP A 285 -21.04 -1.51 -10.18
C ASP A 285 -21.21 -0.31 -9.24
N PRO A 286 -20.14 0.46 -8.95
CA PRO A 286 -20.25 1.70 -8.19
C PRO A 286 -21.26 2.70 -8.76
N ALA A 287 -21.48 2.72 -10.08
CA ALA A 287 -22.46 3.57 -10.76
C ALA A 287 -23.90 3.04 -10.65
N GLN A 288 -24.09 1.80 -10.19
CA GLN A 288 -25.41 1.21 -10.01
C GLN A 288 -26.24 2.06 -9.05
N THR A 289 -27.39 2.54 -9.49
CA THR A 289 -28.25 3.41 -8.66
C THR A 289 -29.02 2.60 -7.61
N ILE A 290 -29.58 1.47 -8.02
CA ILE A 290 -30.41 0.57 -7.19
C ILE A 290 -29.59 -0.67 -6.81
N PRO A 291 -29.20 -0.86 -5.54
CA PRO A 291 -28.47 -2.06 -5.11
C PRO A 291 -29.37 -3.30 -5.13
N PHE A 292 -28.76 -4.48 -5.12
CA PHE A 292 -29.46 -5.72 -4.84
C PHE A 292 -29.73 -5.81 -3.34
N ASP A 293 -30.99 -5.67 -2.95
CA ASP A 293 -31.41 -5.71 -1.55
C ASP A 293 -32.15 -7.02 -1.24
N GLY A 294 -31.69 -7.74 -0.23
CA GLY A 294 -32.40 -8.88 0.38
C GLY A 294 -32.47 -8.70 1.89
N GLY A 295 -33.50 -9.24 2.53
CA GLY A 295 -33.63 -9.11 3.97
C GLY A 295 -34.74 -9.96 4.55
N ILE A 296 -34.57 -10.29 5.83
CA ILE A 296 -35.44 -11.18 6.59
C ILE A 296 -35.76 -10.55 7.95
N GLN A 297 -36.98 -10.81 8.44
CA GLN A 297 -37.35 -10.52 9.81
C GLN A 297 -37.20 -11.79 10.64
N MET A 298 -36.47 -11.72 11.76
CA MET A 298 -36.24 -12.87 12.61
C MET A 298 -36.44 -12.56 14.08
N ALA A 299 -37.06 -13.49 14.79
CA ALA A 299 -37.22 -13.43 16.23
C ALA A 299 -35.93 -13.87 16.91
N LEU A 300 -35.35 -12.99 17.72
CA LEU A 300 -34.14 -13.23 18.49
C LEU A 300 -34.48 -13.31 19.97
N THR A 301 -33.91 -14.29 20.65
CA THR A 301 -33.98 -14.46 22.10
C THR A 301 -32.56 -14.51 22.65
N PHE A 302 -32.16 -13.49 23.40
CA PHE A 302 -30.82 -13.38 23.96
C PHE A 302 -30.68 -14.28 25.20
N GLY A 303 -29.54 -14.94 25.34
CA GLY A 303 -29.28 -15.84 26.47
C GLY A 303 -28.67 -15.11 27.68
N ASP A 304 -29.04 -15.52 28.88
CA ASP A 304 -28.57 -14.94 30.17
C ASP A 304 -27.09 -15.24 30.55
N ASN A 305 -26.27 -15.79 29.65
CA ASN A 305 -24.97 -16.36 30.03
C ASN A 305 -23.77 -15.48 29.66
N GLY A 306 -23.08 -15.00 30.70
CA GLY A 306 -21.70 -14.48 30.67
C GLY A 306 -20.63 -15.58 30.58
N GLY A 307 -20.77 -16.49 29.61
CA GLY A 307 -19.66 -17.35 29.19
C GLY A 307 -18.60 -16.53 28.44
N ALA A 308 -17.33 -16.93 28.49
CA ALA A 308 -16.30 -16.29 27.68
C ALA A 308 -16.73 -16.30 26.21
N VAL A 309 -16.61 -15.14 25.55
CA VAL A 309 -16.86 -14.98 24.11
C VAL A 309 -15.86 -15.87 23.39
N ILE A 310 -16.27 -17.07 22.99
CA ILE A 310 -15.50 -17.87 22.04
C ILE A 310 -15.92 -17.32 20.68
N GLY A 311 -15.03 -16.57 20.02
CA GLY A 311 -15.29 -16.08 18.67
C GLY A 311 -15.71 -17.24 17.77
N MET A 312 -16.76 -17.05 16.97
CA MET A 312 -17.24 -18.08 16.06
C MET A 312 -16.15 -18.43 15.05
N PHE A 313 -15.63 -19.65 15.11
CA PHE A 313 -14.82 -20.22 14.03
C PHE A 313 -15.79 -20.68 12.93
N PRO A 314 -15.73 -20.09 11.72
CA PRO A 314 -16.58 -20.54 10.64
C PRO A 314 -16.30 -22.01 10.29
N PRO A 315 -17.33 -22.78 9.86
CA PRO A 315 -17.15 -24.18 9.49
C PRO A 315 -16.40 -24.35 8.16
N ALA A 316 -16.32 -23.30 7.33
CA ALA A 316 -15.65 -23.29 6.04
C ALA A 316 -14.53 -22.24 6.00
N GLU A 317 -13.63 -22.37 5.02
CA GLU A 317 -12.46 -21.51 4.88
C GLU A 317 -12.88 -20.04 4.66
N PRO A 318 -12.41 -19.10 5.50
CA PRO A 318 -12.64 -17.68 5.31
C PRO A 318 -12.02 -17.18 4.00
N LEU A 319 -12.72 -16.28 3.33
CA LEU A 319 -12.15 -15.52 2.23
C LEU A 319 -11.05 -14.60 2.77
N ARG A 320 -9.98 -14.50 2.00
CA ARG A 320 -8.83 -13.65 2.30
C ARG A 320 -9.05 -12.19 1.85
N SER A 321 -9.96 -11.98 0.91
CA SER A 321 -10.33 -10.67 0.36
C SER A 321 -11.11 -9.84 1.38
N GLY A 322 -11.11 -8.52 1.20
CA GLY A 322 -11.84 -7.59 2.08
C GLY A 322 -10.97 -6.52 2.75
N GLY A 323 -9.74 -6.29 2.25
CA GLY A 323 -8.88 -5.20 2.67
C GLY A 323 -8.16 -5.41 3.99
N SER A 324 -7.06 -6.16 3.94
CA SER A 324 -6.11 -6.28 5.05
C SER A 324 -5.03 -5.20 4.99
N ASP A 325 -4.58 -4.77 6.16
CA ASP A 325 -3.38 -3.95 6.31
C ASP A 325 -2.15 -4.85 6.34
N LEU A 326 -1.11 -4.47 5.61
CA LEU A 326 0.18 -5.13 5.56
C LEU A 326 1.27 -4.17 6.05
N SER A 327 2.14 -4.65 6.93
CA SER A 327 3.31 -3.91 7.39
C SER A 327 4.54 -4.81 7.28
N VAL A 328 5.50 -4.40 6.46
CA VAL A 328 6.73 -5.14 6.21
C VAL A 328 7.91 -4.36 6.78
N ASN A 329 8.65 -5.00 7.68
CA ASN A 329 9.92 -4.49 8.19
C ASN A 329 11.06 -5.41 7.72
N ILE A 330 12.00 -4.86 6.95
CA ILE A 330 13.17 -5.58 6.43
C ILE A 330 14.41 -5.05 7.13
N ASN A 331 15.13 -5.93 7.81
CA ASN A 331 16.42 -5.60 8.39
C ASN A 331 17.50 -6.53 7.83
N ALA A 332 18.38 -5.98 7.01
CA ALA A 332 19.45 -6.69 6.34
C ALA A 332 20.81 -6.25 6.89
N GLU A 333 21.65 -7.18 7.31
CA GLU A 333 22.97 -6.91 7.87
C GLU A 333 24.01 -7.87 7.28
N VAL A 334 25.17 -7.33 6.89
CA VAL A 334 26.30 -8.14 6.43
C VAL A 334 26.98 -8.80 7.63
N ASP A 335 26.89 -10.13 7.72
CA ASP A 335 27.48 -10.94 8.79
C ASP A 335 28.97 -11.22 8.53
N SER A 336 29.69 -11.70 9.55
CA SER A 336 31.10 -12.07 9.47
C SER A 336 31.31 -13.31 8.60
N GLY A 337 31.40 -13.13 7.28
CA GLY A 337 31.67 -14.21 6.32
C GLY A 337 31.17 -13.99 4.90
N ASP A 338 31.13 -12.74 4.41
CA ASP A 338 30.63 -12.36 3.08
C ASP A 338 29.20 -12.84 2.79
N ARG A 339 28.35 -12.80 3.81
CA ARG A 339 26.95 -13.20 3.73
C ARG A 339 26.04 -12.09 4.23
N LEU A 340 24.89 -11.95 3.59
CA LEU A 340 23.85 -11.02 3.97
C LEU A 340 22.81 -11.78 4.78
N ARG A 341 22.64 -11.42 6.06
CA ARG A 341 21.54 -11.91 6.88
C ARG A 341 20.38 -10.94 6.73
N ARG A 342 19.21 -11.42 6.32
CA ARG A 342 18.01 -10.61 6.17
C ARG A 342 16.92 -11.15 7.09
N MET A 343 16.39 -10.27 7.95
CA MET A 343 15.27 -10.54 8.82
C MET A 343 14.07 -9.75 8.30
N VAL A 344 13.04 -10.45 7.83
CA VAL A 344 11.81 -9.85 7.30
C VAL A 344 10.69 -10.13 8.28
N SER A 345 10.08 -9.08 8.82
CA SER A 345 8.91 -9.16 9.68
C SER A 345 7.69 -8.69 8.91
N ILE A 346 6.75 -9.61 8.69
CA ILE A 346 5.51 -9.40 7.97
C ILE A 346 4.39 -9.36 9.00
N GLU A 347 3.82 -8.18 9.25
CA GLU A 347 2.70 -7.96 10.17
C GLU A 347 1.45 -7.66 9.35
N PHE A 348 0.34 -8.36 9.61
CA PHE A 348 -0.93 -8.12 8.93
C PHE A 348 -2.13 -8.28 9.85
N SER A 349 -3.22 -7.56 9.55
CA SER A 349 -4.51 -7.60 10.26
C SER A 349 -5.68 -7.71 9.28
N GLY A 350 -6.91 -7.84 9.77
CA GLY A 350 -8.10 -7.94 8.91
C GLY A 350 -8.42 -9.37 8.46
N PRO A 351 -9.07 -9.56 7.30
CA PRO A 351 -9.46 -10.88 6.77
C PRO A 351 -8.30 -11.87 6.63
N MET A 352 -7.10 -11.42 6.22
CA MET A 352 -5.92 -12.29 6.12
C MET A 352 -5.53 -12.88 7.48
N ALA A 353 -5.64 -12.09 8.56
CA ALA A 353 -5.33 -12.55 9.89
C ALA A 353 -6.38 -13.55 10.41
N GLN A 354 -7.65 -13.38 10.05
CA GLN A 354 -8.71 -14.35 10.31
C GLN A 354 -8.46 -15.67 9.57
N TRP A 355 -8.07 -15.60 8.30
CA TRP A 355 -7.75 -16.76 7.48
C TRP A 355 -6.58 -17.58 8.04
N VAL A 356 -5.47 -16.93 8.44
CA VAL A 356 -4.33 -17.63 9.07
C VAL A 356 -4.74 -18.31 10.37
N ARG A 357 -5.55 -17.63 11.20
CA ARG A 357 -6.02 -18.18 12.47
C ARG A 357 -6.93 -19.39 12.28
N TRP A 358 -7.85 -19.31 11.33
CA TRP A 358 -8.71 -20.43 10.97
C TRP A 358 -7.92 -21.62 10.42
N GLY A 359 -6.93 -21.34 9.56
CA GLY A 359 -6.07 -22.34 8.95
C GLY A 359 -5.25 -23.14 9.97
N LEU A 360 -4.72 -22.47 11.00
CA LEU A 360 -3.98 -23.11 12.10
C LEU A 360 -4.83 -24.16 12.84
N ASP A 361 -6.07 -23.82 13.22
CA ASP A 361 -7.01 -24.73 13.90
C ASP A 361 -7.48 -25.89 12.99
N ASN A 362 -7.35 -25.73 11.65
CA ASN A 362 -7.76 -26.71 10.65
C ASN A 362 -6.60 -27.56 10.09
N ILE A 363 -5.39 -27.49 10.66
CA ILE A 363 -4.25 -28.28 10.18
C ILE A 363 -4.56 -29.78 10.25
N GLY A 364 -4.32 -30.48 9.13
CA GLY A 364 -4.61 -31.90 8.99
C GLY A 364 -6.08 -32.23 8.82
N ASN A 365 -6.94 -31.26 8.50
CA ASN A 365 -8.34 -31.51 8.18
C ASN A 365 -8.48 -32.04 6.73
N ASP A 366 -8.82 -33.33 6.57
CA ASP A 366 -8.98 -33.96 5.26
C ASP A 366 -10.25 -33.51 4.50
N SER A 367 -11.16 -32.80 5.17
CA SER A 367 -12.39 -32.27 4.56
C SER A 367 -12.21 -30.92 3.87
N LEU A 368 -11.01 -30.34 3.94
CA LEU A 368 -10.68 -29.09 3.25
C LEU A 368 -10.77 -29.25 1.73
N ASP A 369 -11.09 -28.15 1.05
CA ASP A 369 -11.08 -28.12 -0.42
C ASP A 369 -9.69 -28.51 -0.94
N SER A 370 -9.70 -29.16 -2.09
CA SER A 370 -8.50 -29.55 -2.80
C SER A 370 -7.57 -28.42 -3.21
N ILE A 371 -8.08 -27.20 -3.26
CA ILE A 371 -7.31 -25.98 -3.53
C ILE A 371 -6.81 -25.27 -2.27
N SER A 372 -7.21 -25.73 -1.07
CA SER A 372 -6.81 -25.11 0.20
C SER A 372 -5.34 -25.40 0.49
N ILE A 373 -4.55 -24.35 0.70
CA ILE A 373 -3.12 -24.45 1.03
C ILE A 373 -2.89 -25.12 2.38
N TRP A 374 -3.87 -25.05 3.29
CA TRP A 374 -3.79 -25.65 4.62
C TRP A 374 -3.77 -27.18 4.59
N ARG A 375 -4.25 -27.79 3.49
CA ARG A 375 -4.21 -29.23 3.29
C ARG A 375 -2.79 -29.76 3.11
N ASP A 376 -1.85 -28.93 2.64
CA ASP A 376 -0.46 -29.33 2.42
C ASP A 376 0.38 -29.29 3.70
N VAL A 377 -0.13 -28.64 4.75
CA VAL A 377 0.53 -28.59 6.05
C VAL A 377 0.39 -29.95 6.74
N SER A 378 1.51 -30.65 6.86
CA SER A 378 1.53 -32.00 7.42
C SER A 378 1.16 -31.99 8.90
N PRO A 379 0.10 -32.72 9.32
CA PRO A 379 -0.26 -32.80 10.72
C PRO A 379 0.74 -33.64 11.52
N THR A 380 0.70 -33.44 12.83
CA THR A 380 1.34 -34.31 13.82
C THR A 380 0.26 -34.95 14.70
N SER A 381 0.58 -36.02 15.42
CA SER A 381 -0.40 -36.64 16.33
C SER A 381 -0.90 -35.68 17.42
N SER A 382 -0.11 -34.65 17.77
CA SER A 382 -0.53 -33.60 18.68
C SER A 382 -1.48 -32.59 18.05
N THR A 383 -1.32 -32.25 16.75
CA THR A 383 -2.28 -31.37 16.07
C THR A 383 -3.62 -32.07 15.86
N GLU A 384 -3.62 -33.38 15.58
CA GLU A 384 -4.85 -34.17 15.46
C GLU A 384 -5.72 -34.15 16.75
N ALA A 385 -5.08 -34.05 17.92
CA ALA A 385 -5.77 -34.03 19.20
C ALA A 385 -6.44 -32.69 19.54
N VAL A 386 -5.98 -31.60 18.92
CA VAL A 386 -6.46 -30.23 19.19
C VAL A 386 -7.22 -29.62 18.01
N ARG A 387 -7.14 -30.20 16.82
CA ARG A 387 -7.80 -29.73 15.59
C ARG A 387 -9.29 -29.41 15.79
N ASN A 388 -9.72 -28.27 15.24
CA ASN A 388 -11.09 -27.77 15.25
C ASN A 388 -11.64 -27.59 16.68
N ASN A 389 -10.81 -27.21 17.64
CA ASN A 389 -11.23 -26.93 19.01
C ASN A 389 -11.62 -25.46 19.21
N GLN A 390 -11.61 -24.65 18.13
CA GLN A 390 -11.93 -23.22 18.14
C GLN A 390 -10.91 -22.39 18.93
N GLN A 391 -9.67 -22.86 19.02
CA GLN A 391 -8.59 -22.16 19.69
C GLN A 391 -7.24 -22.58 19.12
N ILE A 392 -6.39 -21.60 18.81
CA ILE A 392 -5.08 -21.91 18.27
C ILE A 392 -4.14 -22.37 19.38
N ASP A 393 -3.60 -23.57 19.19
CA ASP A 393 -2.66 -24.19 20.11
C ASP A 393 -1.20 -24.07 19.64
N ASP A 394 -0.26 -24.08 20.58
CA ASP A 394 1.17 -23.90 20.27
C ASP A 394 1.71 -25.02 19.35
N VAL A 395 1.08 -26.20 19.37
CA VAL A 395 1.44 -27.34 18.51
C VAL A 395 1.07 -27.09 17.04
N GLU A 396 0.01 -26.33 16.77
CA GLU A 396 -0.41 -25.96 15.40
C GLU A 396 0.51 -24.90 14.83
N ILE A 397 0.88 -23.91 15.64
CA ILE A 397 1.89 -22.90 15.29
C ILE A 397 3.20 -23.60 14.94
N GLN A 398 3.65 -24.53 15.78
CA GLN A 398 4.87 -25.30 15.54
C GLN A 398 4.78 -26.17 14.28
N ALA A 399 3.60 -26.73 13.97
CA ALA A 399 3.40 -27.52 12.76
C ALA A 399 3.47 -26.66 11.49
N LEU A 400 2.96 -25.43 11.51
CA LEU A 400 3.10 -24.50 10.40
C LEU A 400 4.55 -24.00 10.26
N GLU A 401 5.19 -23.55 11.35
CA GLU A 401 6.60 -23.12 11.34
C GLU A 401 7.49 -24.22 10.76
N SER A 402 7.47 -25.39 11.40
CA SER A 402 7.37 -26.70 10.78
C SER A 402 7.57 -26.84 9.27
N HIS A 403 6.41 -26.78 8.63
CA HIS A 403 6.19 -26.91 7.20
C HIS A 403 6.94 -25.82 6.41
N LEU A 404 6.89 -24.57 6.86
CA LEU A 404 7.49 -23.43 6.17
C LEU A 404 9.02 -23.49 6.14
N PHE A 405 9.68 -23.91 7.23
CA PHE A 405 11.15 -24.10 7.22
C PHE A 405 11.57 -25.46 6.67
N GLY A 406 10.71 -26.48 6.75
CA GLY A 406 11.04 -27.86 6.39
C GLY A 406 11.26 -28.07 4.88
N ARG A 407 10.63 -27.25 4.03
CA ARG A 407 10.84 -27.22 2.58
C ARG A 407 10.89 -25.78 2.09
N ALA A 408 11.97 -25.41 1.41
CA ALA A 408 12.12 -24.06 0.89
C ALA A 408 11.04 -23.67 -0.15
N SER A 409 10.48 -24.65 -0.87
CA SER A 409 9.31 -24.43 -1.74
C SER A 409 8.07 -24.07 -0.94
N SER A 410 7.81 -24.73 0.20
CA SER A 410 6.62 -24.46 1.04
C SER A 410 6.54 -23.02 1.53
N LEU A 411 7.67 -22.40 1.89
CA LEU A 411 7.68 -20.97 2.23
C LEU A 411 7.35 -20.10 1.02
N SER A 412 7.94 -20.42 -0.14
CA SER A 412 7.67 -19.70 -1.39
C SER A 412 6.20 -19.79 -1.77
N ASP A 413 5.62 -20.98 -1.71
CA ASP A 413 4.23 -21.27 -2.07
C ASP A 413 3.27 -20.58 -1.08
N PHE A 414 3.57 -20.61 0.23
CA PHE A 414 2.75 -19.93 1.24
C PHE A 414 2.75 -18.40 1.07
N LEU A 415 3.90 -17.79 0.78
CA LEU A 415 3.96 -16.36 0.50
C LEU A 415 3.24 -16.02 -0.82
N PHE A 416 3.47 -16.81 -1.87
CA PHE A 416 3.00 -16.53 -3.22
C PHE A 416 1.49 -16.79 -3.39
N ASP A 417 1.01 -17.96 -2.99
CA ASP A 417 -0.39 -18.38 -3.15
C ASP A 417 -1.23 -18.08 -1.91
N GLY A 418 -0.64 -18.13 -0.71
CA GLY A 418 -1.34 -17.85 0.55
C GLY A 418 -1.53 -16.36 0.79
N LEU A 419 -0.39 -15.64 0.93
CA LEU A 419 -0.38 -14.21 1.25
C LEU A 419 -0.39 -13.28 0.03
N MET A 420 -0.33 -13.81 -1.20
CA MET A 420 -0.28 -13.02 -2.44
C MET A 420 0.92 -12.05 -2.50
N LEU A 421 2.06 -12.48 -1.94
CA LEU A 421 3.32 -11.75 -1.92
C LEU A 421 4.36 -12.49 -2.77
N GLU A 422 5.06 -11.77 -3.66
CA GLU A 422 6.17 -12.34 -4.43
C GLU A 422 7.39 -12.55 -3.51
N PRO A 423 7.79 -13.81 -3.25
CA PRO A 423 8.80 -14.11 -2.25
C PRO A 423 10.18 -13.58 -2.65
N GLU A 424 10.55 -13.65 -3.93
CA GLU A 424 11.85 -13.16 -4.41
C GLU A 424 11.97 -11.64 -4.28
N ARG A 425 10.90 -10.91 -4.62
CA ARG A 425 10.85 -9.44 -4.53
C ARG A 425 10.80 -8.94 -3.09
N LEU A 426 10.16 -9.70 -2.18
CA LEU A 426 10.08 -9.35 -0.76
C LEU A 426 11.36 -9.73 0.00
N LEU A 427 11.86 -10.94 -0.23
CA LEU A 427 12.97 -11.53 0.51
C LEU A 427 14.32 -11.25 -0.14
N GLY A 428 14.36 -10.65 -1.33
CA GLY A 428 15.56 -10.35 -2.13
C GLY A 428 16.23 -11.56 -2.78
N VAL A 429 15.88 -12.77 -2.35
CA VAL A 429 16.36 -14.05 -2.88
C VAL A 429 15.26 -15.09 -2.76
N ARG A 430 15.22 -16.06 -3.68
CA ARG A 430 14.31 -17.18 -3.56
C ARG A 430 14.68 -18.05 -2.34
N PRO A 431 13.72 -18.48 -1.51
CA PRO A 431 14.02 -19.32 -0.34
C PRO A 431 14.84 -20.58 -0.66
N VAL A 432 14.67 -21.16 -1.86
CA VAL A 432 15.39 -22.35 -2.33
C VAL A 432 16.87 -22.06 -2.63
N GLU A 433 17.19 -20.82 -2.98
CA GLU A 433 18.53 -20.35 -3.33
C GLU A 433 19.27 -19.70 -2.15
N ALA A 434 18.60 -19.59 -1.00
CA ALA A 434 19.20 -19.10 0.22
C ALA A 434 20.42 -19.96 0.61
N ALA A 435 21.44 -19.31 1.17
CA ALA A 435 22.69 -19.94 1.60
C ALA A 435 22.49 -20.91 2.79
N ALA A 436 21.37 -20.80 3.50
CA ALA A 436 20.94 -21.69 4.56
C ALA A 436 19.41 -21.79 4.58
N SER A 437 18.87 -22.85 5.19
CA SER A 437 17.43 -23.00 5.38
C SER A 437 16.87 -21.80 6.17
N PRO A 438 15.85 -21.10 5.65
CA PRO A 438 15.25 -19.97 6.35
C PRO A 438 14.60 -20.45 7.64
N SER A 439 14.63 -19.62 8.69
CA SER A 439 13.86 -19.87 9.91
C SER A 439 12.61 -18.99 9.92
N VAL A 440 11.47 -19.57 10.28
CA VAL A 440 10.18 -18.90 10.31
C VAL A 440 9.62 -18.94 11.72
N ARG A 441 9.11 -17.80 12.20
CA ARG A 441 8.46 -17.68 13.50
C ARG A 441 7.14 -16.95 13.36
N ILE A 442 6.09 -17.46 14.00
CA ILE A 442 4.74 -16.91 13.93
C ILE A 442 4.31 -16.44 15.31
N ASN A 443 3.74 -15.25 15.38
CA ASN A 443 3.27 -14.65 16.63
C ASN A 443 1.85 -14.08 16.45
N LEU A 444 0.93 -14.56 17.29
CA LEU A 444 -0.48 -14.15 17.31
C LEU A 444 -0.77 -13.03 18.33
N HIS A 445 0.26 -12.49 18.99
CA HIS A 445 0.17 -11.40 19.98
C HIS A 445 -0.80 -11.67 21.15
N GLY A 446 -0.97 -12.94 21.53
CA GLY A 446 -1.82 -13.36 22.64
C GLY A 446 -3.27 -13.65 22.26
N GLU A 447 -3.68 -13.39 21.01
CA GLU A 447 -5.02 -13.71 20.51
C GLU A 447 -5.05 -15.11 19.88
N ARG A 448 -5.65 -16.07 20.57
CA ARG A 448 -5.76 -17.48 20.12
C ARG A 448 -7.13 -17.83 19.52
N GLY A 449 -8.12 -16.93 19.63
CA GLY A 449 -9.44 -17.12 19.01
C GLY A 449 -9.51 -16.58 17.59
N PHE A 450 -10.63 -16.83 16.92
CA PHE A 450 -10.91 -16.27 15.59
C PHE A 450 -11.04 -14.74 15.68
N SER A 451 -10.11 -14.03 15.04
CA SER A 451 -10.00 -12.57 15.18
C SER A 451 -9.23 -11.94 14.00
N SER A 452 -9.56 -10.68 13.71
CA SER A 452 -8.86 -9.83 12.72
C SER A 452 -7.67 -9.07 13.30
N THR A 453 -7.31 -9.32 14.57
CA THR A 453 -6.14 -8.71 15.20
C THR A 453 -4.85 -9.11 14.51
N ARG A 454 -3.80 -8.32 14.69
CA ARG A 454 -2.53 -8.52 14.01
C ARG A 454 -1.90 -9.90 14.21
N VAL A 455 -1.30 -10.42 13.16
CA VAL A 455 -0.42 -11.61 13.14
C VAL A 455 0.93 -11.16 12.61
N THR A 456 2.02 -11.66 13.19
CA THR A 456 3.38 -11.38 12.71
C THR A 456 4.08 -12.67 12.32
N ILE A 457 4.57 -12.72 11.09
CA ILE A 457 5.46 -13.77 10.58
C ILE A 457 6.85 -13.17 10.44
N THR A 458 7.84 -13.75 11.12
CA THR A 458 9.23 -13.33 11.04
C THR A 458 10.04 -14.38 10.31
N ILE A 459 10.72 -14.00 9.24
CA ILE A 459 11.54 -14.85 8.40
C ILE A 459 12.98 -14.38 8.54
N ASP A 460 13.88 -15.28 8.91
CA ASP A 460 15.33 -15.02 8.97
C ASP A 460 16.01 -15.88 7.90
N LEU A 461 16.71 -15.23 6.99
CA LEU A 461 17.35 -15.86 5.84
C LEU A 461 18.79 -15.39 5.70
N LEU A 462 19.59 -16.24 5.06
CA LEU A 462 20.99 -15.99 4.77
C LEU A 462 21.20 -16.05 3.26
N GLU A 463 21.82 -15.03 2.70
CA GLU A 463 22.12 -14.91 1.28
C GLU A 463 23.63 -14.75 1.07
N ASN A 464 24.17 -15.27 -0.04
CA ASN A 464 25.58 -15.04 -0.39
C ASN A 464 25.73 -13.66 -1.03
N ILE A 465 26.82 -12.96 -0.73
CA ILE A 465 27.08 -11.64 -1.34
C ILE A 465 27.65 -11.82 -2.75
N HIS A 466 27.00 -11.19 -3.72
CA HIS A 466 27.44 -11.15 -5.10
C HIS A 466 28.04 -9.78 -5.43
N ILE A 467 29.34 -9.73 -5.70
CA ILE A 467 30.07 -8.48 -5.96
C ILE A 467 29.79 -8.00 -7.39
N ASN A 468 29.46 -6.72 -7.54
CA ASN A 468 29.11 -6.05 -8.80
C ASN A 468 27.84 -6.61 -9.48
N GLU A 469 27.02 -7.36 -8.76
CA GLU A 469 25.71 -7.81 -9.22
C GLU A 469 24.62 -7.01 -8.50
N LYS A 470 23.48 -6.82 -9.19
CA LYS A 470 22.31 -6.16 -8.61
C LYS A 470 21.64 -7.10 -7.63
N MET A 471 21.43 -6.63 -6.41
CA MET A 471 20.72 -7.33 -5.34
C MET A 471 19.51 -6.50 -4.92
N VAL A 472 18.42 -7.18 -4.60
CA VAL A 472 17.15 -6.53 -4.25
C VAL A 472 17.05 -6.40 -2.73
N LEU A 473 16.82 -5.18 -2.22
CA LEU A 473 16.46 -5.00 -0.80
C LEU A 473 14.97 -5.35 -0.63
N PHE A 474 14.15 -4.74 -1.48
CA PHE A 474 12.79 -5.16 -1.82
C PHE A 474 12.43 -4.58 -3.19
N ASP A 475 11.49 -5.23 -3.87
CA ASP A 475 10.85 -4.76 -5.09
C ASP A 475 9.33 -4.89 -4.90
N THR A 476 8.52 -4.46 -5.88
CA THR A 476 7.06 -4.46 -5.86
C THR A 476 6.55 -5.88 -5.63
N PHE A 477 6.44 -6.26 -4.36
CA PHE A 477 6.21 -7.63 -3.92
C PHE A 477 4.73 -7.93 -3.79
N VAL A 478 3.86 -6.92 -3.81
CA VAL A 478 2.42 -7.12 -3.81
C VAL A 478 2.00 -7.46 -5.22
N ARG A 479 1.39 -8.63 -5.40
CA ARG A 479 0.90 -9.06 -6.71
C ARG A 479 -0.28 -8.19 -7.14
N VAL A 480 -0.46 -8.02 -8.45
CA VAL A 480 -1.63 -7.33 -9.04
C VAL A 480 -2.90 -8.08 -8.65
N GLN A 481 -3.89 -7.36 -8.09
CA GLN A 481 -5.14 -7.91 -7.60
C GLN A 481 -6.31 -7.34 -8.41
N PRO A 482 -6.93 -8.10 -9.32
CA PRO A 482 -8.02 -7.62 -10.17
C PRO A 482 -9.38 -7.59 -9.45
N SER A 483 -9.41 -7.41 -8.12
CA SER A 483 -10.65 -7.44 -7.33
C SER A 483 -11.05 -6.03 -6.85
N ALA A 484 -12.36 -5.77 -6.78
CA ALA A 484 -12.88 -4.54 -6.18
C ALA A 484 -12.54 -4.45 -4.68
N THR A 485 -12.46 -5.61 -4.01
CA THR A 485 -11.94 -5.74 -2.65
C THR A 485 -10.58 -6.45 -2.67
N PRO A 486 -9.45 -5.74 -2.75
CA PRO A 486 -8.13 -6.35 -2.72
C PRO A 486 -7.88 -7.08 -1.39
N PHE A 487 -6.95 -8.04 -1.41
CA PHE A 487 -6.36 -8.62 -0.21
C PHE A 487 -5.65 -7.56 0.61
N TRP A 488 -4.89 -6.65 -0.04
CA TRP A 488 -4.09 -5.64 0.63
C TRP A 488 -4.57 -4.23 0.26
N THR A 489 -5.03 -3.44 1.24
CA THR A 489 -5.49 -2.06 1.04
C THR A 489 -4.45 -1.02 1.41
N VAL A 490 -3.69 -1.30 2.48
CA VAL A 490 -2.65 -0.41 3.00
C VAL A 490 -1.38 -1.23 3.16
N VAL A 491 -0.27 -0.74 2.61
CA VAL A 491 1.04 -1.38 2.72
C VAL A 491 2.02 -0.42 3.36
N VAL A 492 2.51 -0.78 4.54
CA VAL A 492 3.51 -0.04 5.27
C VAL A 492 4.86 -0.72 5.08
N ILE A 493 5.87 0.02 4.62
CA ILE A 493 7.22 -0.51 4.37
C ILE A 493 8.23 0.24 5.22
N GLU A 494 9.09 -0.51 5.87
CA GLU A 494 10.29 -0.03 6.57
C GLU A 494 11.44 -0.96 6.21
N ALA A 495 12.57 -0.41 5.77
CA ALA A 495 13.71 -1.23 5.38
C ALA A 495 15.05 -0.63 5.79
N HIS A 496 15.94 -1.48 6.28
CA HIS A 496 17.27 -1.12 6.74
C HIS A 496 18.28 -2.10 6.14
N LEU A 497 19.34 -1.58 5.52
CA LEU A 497 20.53 -2.36 5.14
C LEU A 497 21.73 -1.79 5.87
N ARG A 498 22.50 -2.64 6.55
CA ARG A 498 23.76 -2.29 7.19
C ARG A 498 24.90 -3.12 6.63
N THR A 499 25.92 -2.44 6.13
CA THR A 499 27.11 -3.11 5.61
C THR A 499 28.20 -3.29 6.68
N SER A 500 29.17 -4.15 6.37
CA SER A 500 30.37 -4.34 7.20
C SER A 500 31.45 -3.29 6.88
N ALA A 501 32.55 -3.31 7.63
CA ALA A 501 33.70 -2.45 7.36
C ALA A 501 34.40 -2.73 6.03
N MET A 502 34.33 -3.97 5.53
CA MET A 502 35.03 -4.40 4.32
C MET A 502 34.14 -4.49 3.09
N VAL A 503 32.83 -4.59 3.27
CA VAL A 503 31.86 -4.66 2.18
C VAL A 503 31.05 -3.38 2.17
N GLY A 504 31.04 -2.66 1.04
CA GLY A 504 30.29 -1.42 0.86
C GLY A 504 29.45 -1.45 -0.41
N CYS A 505 28.52 -0.51 -0.52
CA CYS A 505 27.65 -0.34 -1.67
C CYS A 505 28.38 0.47 -2.76
N ALA A 506 28.39 -0.05 -3.98
CA ALA A 506 28.85 0.69 -5.16
C ALA A 506 27.75 1.59 -5.74
N ALA A 507 26.50 1.11 -5.73
CA ALA A 507 25.35 1.85 -6.21
C ALA A 507 24.11 1.45 -5.40
N VAL A 508 23.20 2.42 -5.24
CA VAL A 508 21.89 2.24 -4.64
C VAL A 508 20.91 3.00 -5.52
N ASP A 509 19.86 2.31 -5.96
CA ASP A 509 18.82 2.84 -6.82
C ASP A 509 17.47 2.57 -6.16
N GLY A 510 16.61 3.58 -6.11
CA GLY A 510 15.31 3.50 -5.46
C GLY A 510 14.25 4.21 -6.30
N MET A 511 13.11 3.56 -6.45
CA MET A 511 11.96 4.07 -7.20
C MET A 511 10.71 3.97 -6.33
N GLY A 512 9.83 4.97 -6.40
CA GLY A 512 8.56 4.98 -5.66
C GLY A 512 8.64 5.11 -4.14
N VAL A 513 9.85 5.18 -3.56
CA VAL A 513 10.06 5.33 -2.11
C VAL A 513 11.22 6.27 -1.78
N ASP A 514 11.07 7.02 -0.70
CA ASP A 514 12.15 7.85 -0.15
C ASP A 514 13.15 6.98 0.61
N TYR A 515 14.41 7.02 0.19
CA TYR A 515 15.50 6.31 0.87
C TYR A 515 16.64 7.26 1.23
N THR A 516 17.33 6.95 2.31
CA THR A 516 18.56 7.63 2.71
C THR A 516 19.73 6.66 2.65
N HIS A 517 20.83 7.11 2.07
CA HIS A 517 22.07 6.36 1.98
C HIS A 517 23.19 7.18 2.59
N ASN A 518 23.83 6.64 3.64
CA ASN A 518 24.88 7.37 4.33
C ASN A 518 25.92 6.43 4.95
N ARG A 519 27.12 6.96 5.22
CA ARG A 519 28.18 6.27 5.95
C ARG A 519 28.38 6.89 7.33
N VAL A 520 28.52 6.04 8.32
CA VAL A 520 28.86 6.42 9.70
C VAL A 520 30.04 5.58 10.16
N LEU A 521 31.14 6.24 10.54
CA LEU A 521 32.39 5.57 10.92
C LEU A 521 32.90 4.63 9.82
N VAL A 522 32.76 3.32 10.00
CA VAL A 522 33.21 2.28 9.06
C VAL A 522 32.04 1.41 8.61
N THR A 523 30.80 1.88 8.76
CA THR A 523 29.61 1.15 8.31
C THR A 523 28.81 2.04 7.39
N GLU A 524 28.27 1.45 6.33
CA GLU A 524 27.33 2.09 5.43
C GLU A 524 25.92 1.62 5.77
N ARG A 525 24.95 2.54 5.67
CA ARG A 525 23.54 2.24 5.89
C ARG A 525 22.67 2.77 4.77
N ILE A 526 21.70 1.95 4.38
CA ILE A 526 20.56 2.35 3.56
C ILE A 526 19.34 2.24 4.47
N GLU A 527 18.57 3.31 4.56
CA GLU A 527 17.41 3.40 5.45
C GLU A 527 16.24 3.97 4.66
N VAL A 528 15.19 3.17 4.55
CA VAL A 528 13.87 3.54 4.04
C VAL A 528 13.01 3.80 5.26
N ALA A 529 12.73 5.08 5.51
CA ALA A 529 11.85 5.47 6.60
C ALA A 529 10.44 4.92 6.36
N ARG A 530 9.72 4.64 7.45
CA ARG A 530 8.36 4.10 7.43
C ARG A 530 7.47 4.89 6.47
N GLN A 531 7.06 4.24 5.38
CA GLN A 531 6.20 4.80 4.35
C GLN A 531 4.94 3.97 4.21
N THR A 532 3.82 4.63 3.93
CA THR A 532 2.51 4.00 3.76
C THR A 532 2.07 4.18 2.31
N LEU A 533 1.90 3.09 1.59
CA LEU A 533 1.44 3.04 0.22
C LEU A 533 -0.03 2.59 0.21
N THR A 534 -0.86 3.25 -0.58
CA THR A 534 -2.29 2.90 -0.75
C THR A 534 -2.61 2.47 -2.18
N SER A 535 -3.80 1.92 -2.39
CA SER A 535 -4.28 1.35 -3.67
C SER A 535 -4.38 2.33 -4.85
N ASP A 536 -4.21 3.63 -4.63
CA ASP A 536 -4.41 4.68 -5.65
C ASP A 536 -3.15 4.86 -6.52
N GLY A 537 -2.69 3.77 -7.15
CA GLY A 537 -1.55 3.75 -8.08
C GLY A 537 -0.15 3.68 -7.44
N GLU A 538 -0.01 3.98 -6.14
CA GLU A 538 1.27 3.93 -5.41
C GLU A 538 1.79 2.50 -5.14
N LEU A 539 0.90 1.50 -5.21
CA LEU A 539 1.28 0.08 -5.14
C LEU A 539 1.87 -0.46 -6.46
N GLY A 540 1.87 0.33 -7.53
CA GLY A 540 2.28 -0.11 -8.87
C GLY A 540 3.78 -0.24 -9.07
N ASP A 541 4.57 0.71 -8.57
CA ASP A 541 6.01 0.80 -8.83
C ASP A 541 6.79 1.29 -7.60
N PHE A 542 7.25 0.38 -6.75
CA PHE A 542 8.19 0.68 -5.67
C PHE A 542 9.32 -0.36 -5.57
N SER A 543 10.56 0.11 -5.44
CA SER A 543 11.72 -0.78 -5.29
C SER A 543 12.93 -0.07 -4.69
N VAL A 544 13.77 -0.82 -3.98
CA VAL A 544 15.13 -0.41 -3.60
C VAL A 544 16.09 -1.55 -3.95
N VAL A 545 17.02 -1.25 -4.84
CA VAL A 545 18.03 -2.17 -5.36
C VAL A 545 19.41 -1.61 -5.03
N PHE A 546 20.34 -2.48 -4.66
CA PHE A 546 21.72 -2.10 -4.35
C PHE A 546 22.71 -3.02 -5.03
N VAL A 547 23.96 -2.57 -5.13
CA VAL A 547 25.06 -3.33 -5.69
C VAL A 547 26.20 -3.29 -4.69
N PHE A 548 26.67 -4.46 -4.23
CA PHE A 548 27.90 -4.50 -3.45
C PHE A 548 29.11 -4.27 -4.36
N GLY A 549 29.97 -3.34 -3.95
CA GLY A 549 31.20 -3.05 -4.68
C GLY A 549 32.35 -3.98 -4.32
N SER A 550 33.41 -3.90 -5.11
CA SER A 550 34.71 -4.47 -4.75
C SER A 550 35.31 -3.79 -3.51
N VAL A 551 36.44 -4.28 -3.03
CA VAL A 551 37.19 -3.74 -1.86
C VAL A 551 37.41 -2.21 -1.93
N VAL A 552 37.46 -1.62 -3.13
CA VAL A 552 37.61 -0.17 -3.34
C VAL A 552 36.41 0.63 -2.81
N HIS A 553 35.24 0.01 -2.75
CA HIS A 553 34.00 0.60 -2.24
C HIS A 553 33.82 0.36 -0.73
N SER A 554 34.79 -0.29 -0.08
CA SER A 554 34.67 -0.59 1.35
C SER A 554 34.67 0.69 2.19
N PRO A 555 33.79 0.80 3.20
CA PRO A 555 33.76 1.96 4.07
C PRO A 555 35.10 2.17 4.79
N LEU A 556 35.76 1.10 5.25
CA LEU A 556 37.05 1.20 5.93
C LEU A 556 38.16 1.74 5.03
N LEU A 557 38.31 1.22 3.81
CA LEU A 557 39.35 1.69 2.90
C LEU A 557 39.11 3.16 2.52
N SER A 558 37.85 3.51 2.22
CA SER A 558 37.49 4.89 1.91
C SER A 558 37.76 5.85 3.08
N PHE A 559 37.55 5.40 4.32
CA PHE A 559 37.90 6.15 5.53
C PHE A 559 39.41 6.36 5.66
N ILE A 560 40.20 5.29 5.52
CA ILE A 560 41.66 5.34 5.66
C ILE A 560 42.30 6.19 4.55
N GLU A 561 41.90 6.01 3.30
CA GLU A 561 42.47 6.74 2.17
C GLU A 561 42.13 8.23 2.22
N SER A 562 40.88 8.57 2.54
CA SER A 562 40.48 9.97 2.68
C SER A 562 41.16 10.65 3.87
N LEU A 563 41.37 9.95 4.99
CA LEU A 563 42.12 10.44 6.14
C LEU A 563 43.61 10.60 5.82
N ALA A 564 44.20 9.67 5.06
CA ALA A 564 45.57 9.76 4.60
C ALA A 564 45.79 10.98 3.69
N LEU A 565 44.87 11.23 2.75
CA LEU A 565 44.90 12.43 1.91
C LEU A 565 44.81 13.71 2.75
N LEU A 566 43.89 13.76 3.71
CA LEU A 566 43.76 14.87 4.67
C LEU A 566 45.07 15.10 5.44
N GLY A 567 45.69 14.02 5.94
CA GLY A 567 46.96 14.06 6.64
C GLY A 567 48.11 14.58 5.77
N VAL A 568 48.19 14.15 4.51
CA VAL A 568 49.19 14.61 3.54
C VAL A 568 49.00 16.10 3.23
N VAL A 569 47.78 16.56 2.93
CA VAL A 569 47.47 17.98 2.71
C VAL A 569 47.87 18.81 3.92
N MET A 570 47.52 18.35 5.13
CA MET A 570 47.88 19.03 6.38
C MET A 570 49.39 19.07 6.62
N LEU A 571 50.12 17.98 6.33
CA LEU A 571 51.56 17.92 6.46
C LEU A 571 52.24 18.91 5.49
N PHE A 572 51.82 18.97 4.23
CA PHE A 572 52.33 19.95 3.28
C PHE A 572 51.99 21.39 3.68
N ALA A 573 50.76 21.66 4.11
CA ALA A 573 50.36 22.98 4.61
C ALA A 573 51.22 23.41 5.82
N TRP A 574 51.50 22.48 6.73
CA TRP A 574 52.37 22.71 7.89
C TRP A 574 53.83 22.94 7.49
N LEU A 575 54.36 22.20 6.52
CA LEU A 575 55.72 22.39 5.98
C LEU A 575 55.87 23.78 5.32
N ILE A 576 54.89 24.20 4.51
CA ILE A 576 54.88 25.51 3.83
C ILE A 576 54.79 26.67 4.84
N THR A 577 54.11 26.46 5.98
CA THR A 577 53.94 27.48 7.03
C THR A 577 54.97 27.43 8.14
N ARG A 578 56.06 26.66 8.01
CA ARG A 578 57.21 26.76 8.92
C ARG A 578 57.77 28.19 8.88
N GLY A 579 57.68 28.90 10.01
CA GLY A 579 58.10 30.30 10.14
C GLY A 579 57.08 31.35 9.66
N LYS A 580 55.82 30.95 9.45
CA LYS A 580 54.70 31.85 9.09
C LYS A 580 53.61 31.86 10.17
N SER A 581 52.74 32.86 10.10
CA SER A 581 51.54 32.89 10.95
C SER A 581 50.57 31.77 10.55
N ARG A 582 50.11 30.97 11.52
CA ARG A 582 49.23 29.81 11.27
C ARG A 582 47.74 30.13 11.26
N THR A 583 47.37 31.40 11.46
CA THR A 583 45.99 31.86 11.61
C THR A 583 45.11 31.52 10.41
N GLY A 584 45.62 31.67 9.18
CA GLY A 584 44.89 31.32 7.96
C GLY A 584 44.56 29.83 7.86
N ILE A 585 45.50 28.95 8.22
CA ILE A 585 45.27 27.50 8.23
C ILE A 585 44.21 27.14 9.27
N TRP A 586 44.35 27.64 10.50
CA TRP A 586 43.38 27.36 11.58
C TRP A 586 41.96 27.81 11.24
N LEU A 587 41.81 28.89 10.47
CA LEU A 587 40.50 29.38 10.04
C LEU A 587 39.88 28.55 8.90
N SER A 588 40.71 28.00 8.00
CA SER A 588 40.27 27.18 6.87
C SER A 588 40.10 25.69 7.18
N LEU A 589 40.77 25.18 8.22
CA LEU A 589 40.73 23.78 8.62
C LEU A 589 39.31 23.26 8.93
N PRO A 590 38.44 24.01 9.65
CA PRO A 590 37.06 23.56 9.88
C PRO A 590 36.27 23.39 8.58
N ALA A 591 36.51 24.22 7.57
CA ALA A 591 35.84 24.11 6.28
C ALA A 591 36.30 22.86 5.52
N LEU A 592 37.61 22.57 5.50
CA LEU A 592 38.13 21.34 4.90
C LEU A 592 37.56 20.09 5.60
N LEU A 593 37.54 20.09 6.94
CA LEU A 593 36.97 19.01 7.73
C LEU A 593 35.47 18.86 7.48
N ALA A 594 34.73 19.97 7.33
CA ALA A 594 33.30 19.94 7.01
C ALA A 594 33.05 19.34 5.62
N VAL A 595 33.82 19.72 4.59
CA VAL A 595 33.71 19.14 3.25
C VAL A 595 34.00 17.64 3.28
N TRP A 596 35.08 17.22 3.95
CA TRP A 596 35.40 15.81 4.11
C TRP A 596 34.28 15.05 4.84
N LEU A 597 33.82 15.59 5.98
CA LEU A 597 32.81 14.95 6.81
C LEU A 597 31.48 14.81 6.06
N VAL A 598 31.02 15.86 5.39
CA VAL A 598 29.76 15.83 4.62
C VAL A 598 29.87 14.87 3.43
N ALA A 599 30.95 14.95 2.66
CA ALA A 599 31.18 14.05 1.52
C ALA A 599 31.27 12.58 1.96
N TYR A 600 31.89 12.32 3.11
CA TYR A 600 31.99 10.99 3.69
C TYR A 600 30.63 10.49 4.20
N ILE A 601 29.91 11.31 4.98
CA ILE A 601 28.59 10.95 5.52
C ILE A 601 27.59 10.68 4.39
N LEU A 602 27.60 11.45 3.31
CA LEU A 602 26.75 11.22 2.14
C LEU A 602 27.13 9.99 1.30
N ALA A 603 28.01 9.13 1.82
CA ALA A 603 28.42 7.87 1.19
C ALA A 603 28.94 8.02 -0.25
N LEU A 604 29.53 9.17 -0.60
CA LEU A 604 29.98 9.41 -1.97
C LEU A 604 31.01 8.36 -2.42
N PRO A 605 30.98 7.93 -3.70
CA PRO A 605 31.99 7.03 -4.22
C PRO A 605 33.39 7.62 -4.03
N LEU A 606 34.37 6.75 -3.77
CA LEU A 606 35.74 7.13 -3.42
C LEU A 606 36.38 8.18 -4.37
N PRO A 607 36.23 8.10 -5.71
CA PRO A 607 36.78 9.11 -6.61
C PRO A 607 36.22 10.52 -6.35
N PHE A 608 34.92 10.64 -6.06
CA PHE A 608 34.29 11.93 -5.78
C PHE A 608 34.70 12.47 -4.41
N LEU A 609 34.81 11.60 -3.40
CA LEU A 609 35.31 11.95 -2.07
C LEU A 609 36.74 12.49 -2.16
N LEU A 610 37.65 11.76 -2.82
CA LEU A 610 39.04 12.18 -2.99
C LEU A 610 39.15 13.46 -3.83
N GLY A 611 38.31 13.61 -4.86
CA GLY A 611 38.24 14.83 -5.68
C GLY A 611 37.83 16.07 -4.86
N ALA A 612 36.77 15.95 -4.04
CA ALA A 612 36.29 17.04 -3.20
C ALA A 612 37.32 17.45 -2.14
N VAL A 613 37.91 16.46 -1.45
CA VAL A 613 38.95 16.69 -0.43
C VAL A 613 40.23 17.25 -1.07
N GLY A 614 40.61 16.75 -2.24
CA GLY A 614 41.76 17.23 -3.00
C GLY A 614 41.62 18.67 -3.45
N ALA A 615 40.45 19.06 -3.99
CA ALA A 615 40.17 20.43 -4.41
C ALA A 615 40.17 21.41 -3.21
N ALA A 616 39.50 21.06 -2.11
CA ALA A 616 39.51 21.86 -0.89
C ALA A 616 40.91 21.94 -0.27
N GLY A 617 41.67 20.84 -0.32
CA GLY A 617 43.05 20.77 0.16
C GLY A 617 44.01 21.64 -0.65
N LEU A 618 43.88 21.66 -1.98
CA LEU A 618 44.65 22.55 -2.85
C LEU A 618 44.39 24.02 -2.52
N LEU A 619 43.13 24.40 -2.28
CA LEU A 619 42.78 25.75 -1.85
C LEU A 619 43.45 26.11 -0.52
N LEU A 620 43.48 25.17 0.44
CA LEU A 620 44.20 25.34 1.70
C LEU A 620 45.72 25.50 1.49
N LEU A 621 46.32 24.77 0.55
CA LEU A 621 47.74 24.93 0.19
C LEU A 621 48.03 26.31 -0.43
N VAL A 622 47.12 26.84 -1.25
CA VAL A 622 47.22 28.21 -1.78
C VAL A 622 47.17 29.23 -0.65
N ILE A 623 46.24 29.08 0.30
CA ILE A 623 46.16 29.93 1.50
C ILE A 623 47.48 29.85 2.30
N ALA A 624 47.99 28.64 2.54
CA ALA A 624 49.26 28.41 3.22
C ALA A 624 50.44 29.08 2.48
N PHE A 625 50.43 29.08 1.15
CA PHE A 625 51.45 29.76 0.36
C PHE A 625 51.39 31.29 0.49
N VAL A 626 50.20 31.88 0.43
CA VAL A 626 49.98 33.34 0.49
C VAL A 626 50.14 33.90 1.91
N THR A 627 50.00 33.09 2.96
CA THR A 627 50.16 33.57 4.35
C THR A 627 51.52 34.27 4.58
N PRO A 628 51.52 35.45 5.24
CA PRO A 628 52.74 36.21 5.50
C PRO A 628 53.59 35.55 6.59
N ARG A 629 54.93 35.74 6.49
CA ARG A 629 55.88 35.37 7.54
C ARG A 629 55.60 36.19 8.80
N THR A 630 55.77 35.58 9.96
CA THR A 630 55.72 36.32 11.24
C THR A 630 56.86 37.33 11.23
N LEU A 631 56.51 38.62 11.23
CA LEU A 631 57.44 39.72 11.46
C LEU A 631 57.89 39.67 12.93
N ASP A 632 59.20 39.76 13.16
CA ASP A 632 59.79 39.84 14.50
C ASP A 632 59.18 41.03 15.29
N GLU A 633 59.08 40.90 16.61
CA GLU A 633 58.47 41.91 17.50
C GLU A 633 59.02 43.34 17.29
N GLU A 634 60.30 43.49 16.91
CA GLU A 634 60.91 44.79 16.56
C GLU A 634 60.32 45.40 15.27
N SER A 635 60.04 44.57 14.27
CA SER A 635 59.47 45.02 12.99
C SER A 635 57.95 45.24 13.03
N LEU A 636 57.27 44.71 14.05
CA LEU A 636 55.85 44.93 14.29
C LEU A 636 55.57 46.33 14.88
N LEU A 637 56.54 46.87 15.64
CA LEU A 637 56.54 48.27 16.08
C LEU A 637 56.75 49.23 14.90
N ASP A 638 57.71 48.95 14.02
CA ASP A 638 57.95 49.75 12.80
C ASP A 638 56.79 49.65 11.79
N ALA A 639 56.18 48.47 11.63
CA ALA A 639 55.04 48.28 10.74
C ALA A 639 53.75 48.91 11.28
N LEU A 640 53.55 48.97 12.61
CA LEU A 640 52.43 49.68 13.23
C LEU A 640 52.56 51.21 13.09
N ASP A 641 53.78 51.74 13.07
CA ASP A 641 54.04 53.17 12.82
C ASP A 641 53.81 53.51 11.34
N ALA A 642 54.18 52.61 10.42
CA ALA A 642 53.90 52.75 8.99
C ALA A 642 52.39 52.64 8.66
N PHE A 643 51.66 51.68 9.24
CA PHE A 643 50.22 51.49 8.97
C PHE A 643 49.33 52.58 9.57
N ALA A 644 49.80 53.32 10.59
CA ALA A 644 49.07 54.44 11.18
C ALA A 644 48.97 55.67 10.26
N THR A 645 49.74 55.72 9.17
CA THR A 645 49.75 56.86 8.24
C THR A 645 48.81 56.72 7.03
N ILE A 646 48.15 55.57 6.84
CA ILE A 646 47.46 55.26 5.56
C ILE A 646 45.92 55.17 5.67
N ILE A 647 45.28 55.19 6.86
CA ILE A 647 43.81 55.06 6.96
C ILE A 647 43.17 56.29 7.65
N PRO A 648 42.48 57.19 6.90
CA PRO A 648 41.61 58.18 7.48
C PRO A 648 40.23 57.56 7.78
N GLY A 649 39.88 57.49 9.06
CA GLY A 649 38.50 57.45 9.52
C GLY A 649 37.86 56.08 9.72
N ARG A 650 37.85 55.60 10.97
CA ARG A 650 36.62 55.29 11.73
C ARG A 650 37.01 54.82 13.13
N GLY A 651 36.37 55.43 14.13
CA GLY A 651 36.72 55.27 15.54
C GLY A 651 36.51 53.85 16.06
N GLY A 652 37.54 53.33 16.73
CA GLY A 652 37.50 52.17 17.59
C GLY A 652 38.58 52.32 18.66
N ARG A 653 38.16 52.45 19.92
CA ARG A 653 38.98 52.81 21.10
C ARG A 653 40.31 52.05 21.18
N LYS A 654 41.45 52.74 21.02
CA LYS A 654 42.75 52.29 21.52
C LYS A 654 42.95 52.84 22.94
N ARG A 655 43.16 51.94 23.92
CA ARG A 655 43.78 52.29 25.20
C ARG A 655 45.16 52.87 24.89
N ARG A 656 45.34 54.19 25.06
CA ARG A 656 46.68 54.80 25.09
C ARG A 656 47.36 54.33 26.37
N LEU A 657 48.44 53.57 26.26
CA LEU A 657 49.47 53.59 27.30
C LEU A 657 50.11 54.99 27.26
N PRO A 658 50.15 55.74 28.37
CA PRO A 658 50.76 57.07 28.37
C PRO A 658 52.28 56.95 28.18
N VAL A 659 52.81 57.63 27.17
CA VAL A 659 54.26 57.81 27.00
C VAL A 659 54.71 58.78 28.09
N ILE A 660 55.38 58.26 29.13
CA ILE A 660 55.92 59.08 30.21
C ILE A 660 57.19 59.77 29.68
N PRO A 661 57.27 61.11 29.66
CA PRO A 661 58.46 61.82 29.19
C PRO A 661 59.66 61.53 30.10
N VAL A 662 60.85 61.39 29.51
CA VAL A 662 62.09 61.03 30.22
C VAL A 662 63.11 62.16 30.07
N VAL A 663 63.68 62.62 31.17
CA VAL A 663 64.73 63.66 31.20
C VAL A 663 66.08 63.01 31.55
N ILE A 664 67.12 63.35 30.78
CA ILE A 664 68.48 62.86 31.00
C ILE A 664 69.17 63.76 32.01
N CYS A 665 69.73 63.16 33.07
CA CYS A 665 70.49 63.91 34.08
C CYS A 665 71.82 64.40 33.48
N PRO A 666 72.13 65.71 33.49
CA PRO A 666 73.39 66.22 32.95
C PRO A 666 74.62 65.81 33.77
N ALA A 667 74.45 65.41 35.04
CA ALA A 667 75.57 65.04 35.90
C ALA A 667 76.00 63.56 35.74
N CYS A 668 75.08 62.65 35.44
CA CYS A 668 75.39 61.21 35.34
C CYS A 668 74.80 60.51 34.11
N SER A 669 74.20 61.27 33.19
CA SER A 669 73.53 60.79 31.96
C SER A 669 72.42 59.75 32.17
N MET A 670 71.96 59.55 33.40
CA MET A 670 70.89 58.61 33.70
C MET A 670 69.53 59.18 33.28
N ARG A 671 68.72 58.34 32.63
CA ARG A 671 67.37 58.63 32.17
C ARG A 671 66.39 58.56 33.36
N ASN A 672 65.72 59.66 33.68
CA ASN A 672 64.75 59.74 34.77
C ASN A 672 63.33 60.00 34.22
N PRO A 673 62.34 59.12 34.48
CA PRO A 673 60.96 59.31 34.01
C PRO A 673 60.25 60.41 34.82
N VAL A 674 59.50 61.26 34.13
CA VAL A 674 58.77 62.40 34.70
C VAL A 674 57.29 62.11 34.68
N ALA A 675 56.74 61.64 35.81
CA ALA A 675 55.34 61.26 35.93
C ALA A 675 54.39 62.40 36.33
N SER A 676 54.91 63.58 36.72
CA SER A 676 54.12 64.73 37.18
C SER A 676 53.98 65.80 36.09
N GLU A 677 52.79 66.38 35.97
CA GLU A 677 52.48 67.49 35.06
C GLU A 677 52.63 68.89 35.70
N GLU A 678 52.82 68.99 37.02
CA GLU A 678 53.07 70.28 37.67
C GLU A 678 54.45 70.83 37.27
N ARG A 679 54.52 72.14 37.01
CA ARG A 679 55.77 72.88 36.71
C ARG A 679 55.86 74.14 37.56
N PRO A 680 57.04 74.48 38.13
CA PRO A 680 58.33 73.78 37.99
C PRO A 680 58.44 72.54 38.89
N LEU A 681 58.83 71.39 38.32
CA LEU A 681 59.01 70.13 39.04
C LEU A 681 60.47 69.98 39.49
N ARG A 682 60.67 69.64 40.77
CA ARG A 682 61.99 69.31 41.31
C ARG A 682 62.03 67.85 41.74
N MET A 683 62.82 67.03 41.05
CA MET A 683 62.97 65.61 41.38
C MET A 683 64.46 65.23 41.52
N PRO A 684 64.84 64.39 42.48
CA PRO A 684 66.19 63.85 42.54
C PRO A 684 66.42 62.87 41.39
N CYS A 685 67.60 62.93 40.76
CA CYS A 685 68.04 61.93 39.81
C CYS A 685 68.28 60.59 40.54
N GLY A 686 67.73 59.49 40.02
CA GLY A 686 67.88 58.15 40.59
C GLY A 686 69.32 57.63 40.65
N GLY A 687 70.20 58.11 39.77
CA GLY A 687 71.61 57.70 39.72
C GLY A 687 72.52 58.44 40.71
N CYS A 688 72.57 59.78 40.63
CA CYS A 688 73.56 60.58 41.37
C CYS A 688 72.95 61.47 42.47
N GLY A 689 71.63 61.41 42.69
CA GLY A 689 70.93 62.20 43.70
C GLY A 689 70.85 63.71 43.43
N ALA A 690 71.39 64.20 42.31
CA ALA A 690 71.34 65.61 41.94
C ALA A 690 69.87 66.04 41.69
N ARG A 691 69.50 67.24 42.19
CA ARG A 691 68.15 67.79 42.00
C ARG A 691 67.97 68.31 40.58
N LEU A 692 67.17 67.60 39.78
CA LEU A 692 66.74 68.03 38.46
C LEU A 692 65.57 69.01 38.63
N ARG A 693 65.69 70.19 38.01
CA ARG A 693 64.61 71.15 37.88
C ARG A 693 64.09 71.08 36.44
N ILE A 694 62.81 70.78 36.29
CA ILE A 694 62.12 70.70 35.02
C ILE A 694 61.11 71.85 35.05
N ASP A 695 61.35 72.87 34.23
CA ASP A 695 60.44 74.00 34.06
C ASP A 695 59.30 73.68 33.10
#